data_AF-A0A0M0JW25-F1
#
_entry.id   AF-A0A0M0JW25-F1
#
_cell.length_a   1.000
_cell.length_b   1.000
_cell.length_c   1.000
_cell.angle_alpha   90.00
_cell.angle_beta   90.00
_cell.angle_gamma   90.00
#
_symmetry.space_group_name_H-M   'P 1'
#
loop_
_entity.id
_entity.type
_entity.pdbx_description
1 polymer ?
#
loop_
_entity_poly.entity_id
_entity_poly.type
_entity_poly.pdbx_seq_one_letter_code
_entity_poly.pdbx_strand_id
1 'polypeptide(L)'
;MLETVPEIRRPYKLYFELSENIFTSIFTLEYLVRVSIARPKPASFICSFFGLVDLCAVLPSLIVVMLLPDSGAATNLRLVRVLRLLRVFRVLHFVGLSDEAEALRAAFWASRRKIGVFLYMILTIVTVMGTIVYVVEDNTHSGFTSIPRSIYWAIVTVTTVGYGDIAPQTVSGQTIASIMMILGYAILAVPTGIVVADLQMRETSVTHEEETHQMEAAPQTSPPGSHLLDAESSFRIVSKGSARIPIASMKAYLREKKVVQDELIDSIVAGLDINGDGEIDLDEWTQGYSTIAPGSMSPSHPPATLPADGTAYEPIPQMTQSVEALIPGSSQGPPGTYMYRYPDGAVYEGEYKAGKIEGRGVFRYASGDVYEGVWKSGVREGQGTYRYASNAVYEGQYKRDQKEGRGTFRYADGGVYEGGWKAGQREGQGTYRFVSGDVYEGEYKAGQEEGQGKIRYADGAVYEGEYIAGQREGRGTTRYASGAVYFGEYKADERHGQGTYRYASGDIYEGEYKAGLAEGRGTFRHADGGVYEGEWKADQKDGHGTHRHANGAVYDGQYKAGQRERRGTFRYADGATFQGEWKAGQREGQGTYRFISGDVYEGEYKDGQEEGRGTFRYADGAVYEGEYIAGQREGRGTFRHADGGVYEGEYKLGQRQGRGMFRYADGHTEVSVFDAGVRVGEGVRLTADTRTAWRLQHGQPLEEISIEEAKRVIERLALPMPLGLT
;
A
#
# COMPACT_ATOMS: atom_id res chain seq x y z
N MET A 1 21.21 -23.84 -24.22
CA MET A 1 20.12 -24.68 -24.77
C MET A 1 20.30 -24.89 -26.28
N LEU A 2 20.21 -23.87 -27.14
CA LEU A 2 20.36 -24.09 -28.60
C LEU A 2 21.72 -24.67 -29.03
N GLU A 3 22.80 -24.32 -28.32
CA GLU A 3 24.14 -24.89 -28.56
C GLU A 3 24.21 -26.41 -28.31
N THR A 4 23.27 -27.02 -27.57
CA THR A 4 23.27 -28.47 -27.32
C THR A 4 22.67 -29.27 -28.48
N VAL A 5 22.04 -28.59 -29.45
CA VAL A 5 21.49 -29.22 -30.66
C VAL A 5 22.59 -29.28 -31.73
N PRO A 6 23.07 -30.47 -32.13
CA PRO A 6 24.21 -30.61 -33.04
C PRO A 6 24.01 -29.91 -34.40
N GLU A 7 22.78 -29.90 -34.90
CA GLU A 7 22.38 -29.32 -36.19
C GLU A 7 22.45 -27.79 -36.19
N ILE A 8 22.17 -27.16 -35.05
CA ILE A 8 22.22 -25.69 -34.87
C ILE A 8 23.64 -25.24 -34.51
N ARG A 9 24.36 -26.05 -33.72
CA ARG A 9 25.74 -25.74 -33.28
C ARG A 9 26.71 -25.65 -34.47
N ARG A 10 26.60 -26.53 -35.47
CA ARG A 10 27.53 -26.58 -36.61
C ARG A 10 27.60 -25.27 -37.42
N PRO A 11 26.48 -24.69 -37.90
CA PRO A 11 26.51 -23.46 -38.69
C PRO A 11 26.76 -22.18 -37.85
N TYR A 12 26.33 -22.14 -36.58
CA TYR A 12 26.36 -20.90 -35.78
C TYR A 12 27.38 -20.89 -34.64
N LYS A 13 28.31 -21.86 -34.60
CA LYS A 13 29.31 -22.00 -33.53
C LYS A 13 30.03 -20.69 -33.20
N LEU A 14 30.52 -19.98 -34.23
CA LEU A 14 31.27 -18.73 -34.07
C LEU A 14 30.42 -17.62 -33.45
N TYR A 15 29.14 -17.52 -33.84
CA TYR A 15 28.20 -16.53 -33.28
C TYR A 15 27.89 -16.82 -31.81
N PHE A 16 27.73 -18.10 -31.44
CA PHE A 16 27.54 -18.48 -30.04
C PHE A 16 28.78 -18.18 -29.18
N GLU A 17 29.98 -18.50 -29.66
CA GLU A 17 31.23 -18.20 -28.94
C GLU A 17 31.48 -16.69 -28.80
N LEU A 18 31.24 -15.92 -29.87
CA LEU A 18 31.38 -14.46 -29.85
C LEU A 18 30.36 -13.80 -28.89
N SER A 19 29.09 -14.18 -28.98
CA SER A 19 28.04 -13.65 -28.12
C SER A 19 28.30 -14.01 -26.65
N GLU A 20 28.73 -15.24 -26.35
CA GLU A 20 29.10 -15.66 -25.00
C GLU A 20 30.22 -14.79 -24.43
N ASN A 21 31.26 -14.51 -25.22
CA ASN A 21 32.37 -13.67 -24.79
C ASN A 21 31.92 -12.22 -24.56
N ILE A 22 31.15 -11.63 -25.49
CA ILE A 22 30.61 -10.26 -25.35
C ILE A 22 29.77 -10.14 -24.08
N PHE A 23 28.80 -11.04 -23.88
CA PHE A 23 27.96 -11.02 -22.69
C PHE A 23 28.78 -11.22 -21.42
N THR A 24 29.72 -12.18 -21.40
CA THR A 24 30.59 -12.39 -20.24
C THR A 24 31.37 -11.14 -19.89
N SER A 25 31.94 -10.44 -20.87
CA SER A 25 32.68 -9.20 -20.66
C SER A 25 31.80 -8.09 -20.10
N ILE A 26 30.60 -7.87 -20.66
CA ILE A 26 29.64 -6.86 -20.18
C ILE A 26 29.27 -7.14 -18.71
N PHE A 27 28.93 -8.37 -18.39
CA PHE A 27 28.53 -8.74 -17.02
C PHE A 27 29.68 -8.71 -16.02
N THR A 28 30.90 -9.02 -16.46
CA THR A 28 32.09 -8.87 -15.63
C THR A 28 32.32 -7.40 -15.30
N LEU A 29 32.19 -6.50 -16.29
CA LEU A 29 32.32 -5.07 -16.10
C LEU A 29 31.24 -4.53 -15.15
N GLU A 30 29.99 -4.92 -15.36
CA GLU A 30 28.88 -4.57 -14.48
C GLU A 30 29.13 -4.98 -13.03
N TYR A 31 29.55 -6.23 -12.79
CA TYR A 31 29.85 -6.72 -11.45
C TYR A 31 31.01 -5.95 -10.79
N LEU A 32 32.07 -5.65 -11.54
CA LEU A 32 33.19 -4.84 -11.04
C LEU A 32 32.75 -3.41 -10.67
N VAL A 33 31.91 -2.79 -11.50
CA VAL A 33 31.33 -1.47 -11.21
C VAL A 33 30.50 -1.51 -9.93
N ARG A 34 29.60 -2.49 -9.76
CA ARG A 34 28.79 -2.67 -8.54
C ARG A 34 29.66 -2.84 -7.29
N VAL A 35 30.68 -3.69 -7.35
CA VAL A 35 31.64 -3.89 -6.24
C VAL A 35 32.40 -2.58 -5.94
N SER A 36 32.76 -1.80 -6.96
CA SER A 36 33.50 -0.53 -6.79
C SER A 36 32.65 0.59 -6.16
N ILE A 37 31.34 0.61 -6.45
CA ILE A 37 30.37 1.57 -5.91
C ILE A 37 29.98 1.19 -4.47
N ALA A 38 30.03 -0.10 -4.11
CA ALA A 38 29.68 -0.64 -2.80
C ALA A 38 30.68 -0.28 -1.67
N ARG A 39 31.06 0.99 -1.57
CA ARG A 39 31.89 1.56 -0.51
C ARG A 39 31.01 1.95 0.68
N PRO A 40 31.51 1.82 1.93
CA PRO A 40 32.88 1.45 2.33
C PRO A 40 33.13 -0.06 2.50
N LYS A 41 32.15 -0.95 2.29
CA LYS A 41 32.25 -2.40 2.58
C LYS A 41 31.94 -3.27 1.35
N PRO A 42 32.84 -3.38 0.36
CA PRO A 42 32.60 -4.17 -0.84
C PRO A 42 32.40 -5.67 -0.55
N ALA A 43 33.04 -6.18 0.51
CA ALA A 43 32.87 -7.56 0.97
C ALA A 43 31.42 -7.88 1.38
N SER A 44 30.68 -6.87 1.88
CA SER A 44 29.26 -7.04 2.24
C SER A 44 28.40 -7.28 1.00
N PHE A 45 28.75 -6.66 -0.13
CA PHE A 45 28.03 -6.87 -1.39
C PHE A 45 28.40 -8.23 -2.00
N ILE A 46 29.69 -8.57 -2.08
CA ILE A 46 30.16 -9.85 -2.65
C ILE A 46 29.53 -11.05 -1.93
N CYS A 47 29.42 -10.99 -0.60
CA CYS A 47 28.80 -12.05 0.20
C CYS A 47 27.27 -11.97 0.31
N SER A 48 26.63 -10.97 -0.33
CA SER A 48 25.17 -10.89 -0.39
C SER A 48 24.61 -11.95 -1.35
N PHE A 49 23.32 -12.29 -1.19
CA PHE A 49 22.65 -13.24 -2.10
C PHE A 49 22.79 -12.81 -3.57
N PHE A 50 22.58 -11.53 -3.87
CA PHE A 50 22.68 -11.00 -5.22
C PHE A 50 24.12 -10.91 -5.73
N GLY A 51 25.08 -10.54 -4.88
CA GLY A 51 26.50 -10.53 -5.22
C GLY A 51 27.03 -11.94 -5.53
N LEU A 52 26.59 -12.95 -4.77
CA LEU A 52 26.93 -14.35 -5.02
C LEU A 52 26.33 -14.85 -6.34
N VAL A 53 25.09 -14.47 -6.67
CA VAL A 53 24.45 -14.80 -7.95
C VAL A 53 25.20 -14.18 -9.12
N ASP A 54 25.54 -12.89 -9.04
CA ASP A 54 26.30 -12.21 -10.09
C ASP A 54 27.70 -12.81 -10.26
N LEU A 55 28.36 -13.14 -9.14
CA LEU A 55 29.65 -13.82 -9.14
C LEU A 55 29.53 -15.21 -9.80
N CYS A 56 28.57 -16.04 -9.39
CA CYS A 56 28.32 -17.37 -9.96
C CYS A 56 27.95 -17.32 -11.46
N ALA A 57 27.40 -16.21 -11.94
CA ALA A 57 27.06 -16.04 -13.35
C ALA A 57 28.30 -15.76 -14.25
N VAL A 58 29.37 -15.19 -13.67
CA VAL A 58 30.60 -14.81 -14.38
C VAL A 58 31.75 -15.80 -14.14
N LEU A 59 31.85 -16.31 -12.90
CA LEU A 59 32.96 -17.12 -12.41
C LEU A 59 33.26 -18.36 -13.27
N PRO A 60 32.28 -19.17 -13.76
CA PRO A 60 32.59 -20.34 -14.58
C PRO A 60 33.33 -19.99 -15.88
N SER A 61 32.95 -18.89 -16.54
CA SER A 61 33.60 -18.46 -17.79
C SER A 61 34.94 -17.78 -17.53
N LEU A 62 35.07 -17.04 -16.42
CA LEU A 62 36.34 -16.46 -16.01
C LEU A 62 37.39 -17.54 -15.69
N ILE A 63 36.98 -18.61 -14.99
CA ILE A 63 37.86 -19.74 -14.67
C ILE A 63 38.35 -20.43 -15.96
N VAL A 64 37.47 -20.67 -16.92
CA VAL A 64 37.84 -21.30 -18.20
C VAL A 64 38.83 -20.42 -18.99
N VAL A 65 38.59 -19.10 -19.02
CA VAL A 65 39.44 -18.15 -19.76
C VAL A 65 40.80 -17.92 -19.07
N MET A 66 40.85 -17.89 -17.73
CA MET A 66 42.09 -17.60 -16.99
C MET A 66 42.93 -18.83 -16.62
N LEU A 67 42.32 -19.97 -16.26
CA LEU A 67 43.07 -21.13 -15.75
C LEU A 67 43.39 -22.19 -16.79
N LEU A 68 42.75 -22.18 -17.97
CA LEU A 68 42.98 -23.19 -19.02
C LEU A 68 43.16 -22.59 -20.43
N PRO A 69 44.20 -21.75 -20.67
CA PRO A 69 44.41 -21.17 -22.00
C PRO A 69 44.84 -22.20 -23.07
N ASP A 70 45.58 -23.25 -22.68
CA ASP A 70 46.37 -24.08 -23.61
C ASP A 70 46.15 -25.61 -23.49
N SER A 71 44.93 -26.09 -23.22
CA SER A 71 44.70 -27.54 -23.27
C SER A 71 43.44 -27.92 -24.04
N GLY A 72 43.60 -28.91 -24.91
CA GLY A 72 42.52 -29.72 -25.50
C GLY A 72 41.65 -30.47 -24.47
N ALA A 73 41.63 -30.01 -23.20
CA ALA A 73 40.71 -30.41 -22.14
C ALA A 73 39.32 -29.73 -22.27
N ALA A 74 39.19 -28.71 -23.13
CA ALA A 74 37.92 -28.00 -23.39
C ALA A 74 36.80 -28.90 -23.98
N THR A 75 37.13 -30.11 -24.44
CA THR A 75 36.19 -31.09 -25.00
C THR A 75 35.43 -31.89 -23.96
N ASN A 76 35.96 -32.08 -22.74
CA ASN A 76 35.36 -32.98 -21.74
C ASN A 76 34.78 -32.30 -20.49
N LEU A 77 34.93 -30.98 -20.33
CA LEU A 77 34.32 -30.23 -19.21
C LEU A 77 32.82 -29.91 -19.47
N ARG A 78 32.02 -30.94 -19.78
CA ARG A 78 30.56 -30.80 -19.90
C ARG A 78 29.95 -30.22 -18.62
N LEU A 79 30.48 -30.59 -17.46
CA LEU A 79 30.06 -30.07 -16.15
C LEU A 79 30.27 -28.55 -16.02
N VAL A 80 31.40 -28.02 -16.49
CA VAL A 80 31.67 -26.56 -16.46
C VAL A 80 30.74 -25.82 -17.43
N ARG A 81 30.33 -26.45 -18.53
CA ARG A 81 29.33 -25.88 -19.44
C ARG A 81 27.93 -25.83 -18.83
N VAL A 82 27.56 -26.80 -17.99
CA VAL A 82 26.30 -26.76 -17.22
C VAL A 82 26.29 -25.60 -16.23
N LEU A 83 27.44 -25.24 -15.65
CA LEU A 83 27.54 -24.07 -14.76
C LEU A 83 27.24 -22.74 -15.48
N ARG A 84 27.24 -22.68 -16.81
CA ARG A 84 26.78 -21.50 -17.56
C ARG A 84 25.28 -21.26 -17.41
N LEU A 85 24.50 -22.30 -17.07
CA LEU A 85 23.08 -22.16 -16.72
C LEU A 85 22.89 -21.37 -15.43
N LEU A 86 23.90 -21.24 -14.55
CA LEU A 86 23.81 -20.37 -13.37
C LEU A 86 23.56 -18.91 -13.76
N ARG A 87 23.83 -18.51 -15.00
CA ARG A 87 23.45 -17.18 -15.53
C ARG A 87 21.93 -16.97 -15.59
N VAL A 88 21.12 -18.03 -15.56
CA VAL A 88 19.65 -17.91 -15.46
C VAL A 88 19.24 -17.20 -14.17
N PHE A 89 20.02 -17.37 -13.08
CA PHE A 89 19.77 -16.67 -11.83
C PHE A 89 19.91 -15.15 -11.96
N ARG A 90 20.59 -14.63 -13.00
CA ARG A 90 20.58 -13.20 -13.31
C ARG A 90 19.19 -12.70 -13.73
N VAL A 91 18.34 -13.54 -14.33
CA VAL A 91 16.96 -13.15 -14.65
C VAL A 91 16.17 -12.86 -13.38
N LEU A 92 16.50 -13.52 -12.26
CA LEU A 92 15.88 -13.22 -10.95
C LEU A 92 16.21 -11.82 -10.43
N HIS A 93 17.27 -11.17 -10.93
CA HIS A 93 17.56 -9.77 -10.65
C HIS A 93 16.53 -8.82 -11.30
N PHE A 94 15.91 -9.24 -12.42
CA PHE A 94 14.83 -8.49 -13.06
C PHE A 94 13.49 -8.65 -12.33
N VAL A 95 13.39 -9.62 -11.41
CA VAL A 95 12.30 -9.76 -10.43
C VAL A 95 12.63 -8.90 -9.20
N GLY A 96 13.12 -7.68 -9.44
CA GLY A 96 13.03 -6.56 -8.50
C GLY A 96 11.64 -5.93 -8.54
N LEU A 97 10.61 -6.73 -8.80
CA LEU A 97 9.23 -6.42 -8.55
C LEU A 97 8.77 -7.32 -7.40
N SER A 98 7.92 -6.72 -6.56
CA SER A 98 6.94 -7.32 -5.64
C SER A 98 7.41 -7.48 -4.19
N ASP A 99 6.84 -6.65 -3.32
CA ASP A 99 6.66 -6.93 -1.88
C ASP A 99 6.09 -8.35 -1.63
N GLU A 100 5.37 -8.88 -2.61
CA GLU A 100 4.82 -10.24 -2.66
C GLU A 100 5.92 -11.34 -2.60
N ALA A 101 7.08 -11.11 -3.23
CA ALA A 101 8.20 -12.06 -3.20
C ALA A 101 8.86 -12.11 -1.82
N GLU A 102 8.92 -10.96 -1.13
CA GLU A 102 9.39 -10.89 0.26
C GLU A 102 8.38 -11.53 1.23
N ALA A 103 7.08 -11.28 1.02
CA ALA A 103 6.01 -11.92 1.80
C ALA A 103 6.06 -13.44 1.68
N LEU A 104 6.19 -13.96 0.45
CA LEU A 104 6.34 -15.39 0.18
C LEU A 104 7.61 -15.96 0.82
N ARG A 105 8.76 -15.30 0.65
CA ARG A 105 10.05 -15.72 1.23
C ARG A 105 9.96 -15.79 2.76
N ALA A 106 9.31 -14.81 3.37
CA ALA A 106 9.13 -14.77 4.81
C ALA A 106 8.16 -15.86 5.31
N ALA A 107 7.09 -16.18 4.58
CA ALA A 107 6.20 -17.30 4.90
C ALA A 107 6.91 -18.66 4.80
N PHE A 108 7.76 -18.87 3.79
CA PHE A 108 8.61 -20.06 3.70
C PHE A 108 9.60 -20.15 4.89
N TRP A 109 10.16 -19.03 5.30
CA TRP A 109 11.11 -19.00 6.42
C TRP A 109 10.43 -19.25 7.76
N ALA A 110 9.23 -18.71 7.97
CA ALA A 110 8.43 -18.94 9.15
C ALA A 110 7.96 -20.42 9.24
N SER A 111 7.56 -21.00 8.11
CA SER A 111 7.14 -22.40 8.01
C SER A 111 8.30 -23.41 7.91
N ARG A 112 9.58 -22.97 7.87
CA ARG A 112 10.75 -23.86 7.66
C ARG A 112 10.84 -25.04 8.64
N ARG A 113 10.42 -24.85 9.89
CA ARG A 113 10.41 -25.93 10.91
C ARG A 113 9.30 -26.94 10.60
N LYS A 114 8.10 -26.47 10.27
CA LYS A 114 6.95 -27.31 9.90
C LYS A 114 7.25 -28.10 8.61
N ILE A 115 7.79 -27.42 7.59
CA ILE A 115 8.25 -28.04 6.33
C ILE A 115 9.38 -29.05 6.60
N GLY A 116 10.33 -28.71 7.47
CA GLY A 116 11.43 -29.61 7.83
C GLY A 116 10.96 -30.92 8.48
N VAL A 117 10.00 -30.83 9.41
CA VAL A 117 9.38 -32.03 10.04
C VAL A 117 8.64 -32.86 9.00
N PHE A 118 7.91 -32.22 8.10
CA PHE A 118 7.18 -32.90 7.02
C PHE A 118 8.11 -33.62 6.03
N LEU A 119 9.18 -32.96 5.58
CA LEU A 119 10.19 -33.56 4.70
C LEU A 119 10.92 -34.72 5.37
N TYR A 120 11.21 -34.60 6.67
CA TYR A 120 11.79 -35.69 7.46
C TYR A 120 10.85 -36.90 7.50
N MET A 121 9.55 -36.68 7.75
CA MET A 121 8.55 -37.75 7.74
C MET A 121 8.45 -38.44 6.37
N ILE A 122 8.45 -37.68 5.26
CA ILE A 122 8.47 -38.26 3.91
C ILE A 122 9.72 -39.12 3.73
N LEU A 123 10.90 -38.59 4.09
CA LEU A 123 12.17 -39.30 3.94
C LEU A 123 12.16 -40.62 4.73
N THR A 124 11.61 -40.62 5.94
CA THR A 124 11.42 -41.85 6.73
C THR A 124 10.46 -42.81 6.03
N ILE A 125 9.32 -42.34 5.53
CA ILE A 125 8.33 -43.19 4.84
C ILE A 125 8.92 -43.84 3.59
N VAL A 126 9.56 -43.07 2.71
CA VAL A 126 10.15 -43.62 1.47
C VAL A 126 11.33 -44.55 1.77
N THR A 127 12.08 -44.30 2.84
CA THR A 127 13.16 -45.18 3.29
C THR A 127 12.59 -46.51 3.79
N VAL A 128 11.58 -46.47 4.65
CA VAL A 128 10.93 -47.67 5.20
C VAL A 128 10.23 -48.45 4.09
N MET A 129 9.36 -47.81 3.31
CA MET A 129 8.60 -48.47 2.25
C MET A 129 9.50 -48.98 1.12
N GLY A 130 10.52 -48.21 0.73
CA GLY A 130 11.52 -48.66 -0.24
C GLY A 130 12.29 -49.88 0.25
N THR A 131 12.61 -49.95 1.55
CA THR A 131 13.26 -51.13 2.14
C THR A 131 12.31 -52.33 2.21
N ILE A 132 11.04 -52.13 2.54
CA ILE A 132 10.03 -53.19 2.57
C ILE A 132 9.81 -53.77 1.16
N VAL A 133 9.65 -52.92 0.14
CA VAL A 133 9.47 -53.37 -1.24
C VAL A 133 10.71 -54.09 -1.74
N TYR A 134 11.92 -53.62 -1.40
CA TYR A 134 13.16 -54.35 -1.67
C TYR A 134 13.09 -55.78 -1.13
N VAL A 135 12.73 -55.96 0.15
CA VAL A 135 12.66 -57.29 0.78
C VAL A 135 11.56 -58.17 0.18
N VAL A 136 10.40 -57.58 -0.13
CA VAL A 136 9.26 -58.30 -0.71
C VAL A 136 9.53 -58.74 -2.15
N GLU A 137 10.29 -57.94 -2.90
CA GLU A 137 10.57 -58.15 -4.32
C GLU A 137 11.96 -58.76 -4.60
N ASP A 138 12.80 -59.01 -3.58
CA ASP A 138 14.21 -59.46 -3.66
C ASP A 138 14.41 -60.73 -4.51
N ASN A 139 13.36 -61.55 -4.67
CA ASN A 139 13.37 -62.80 -5.42
C ASN A 139 12.60 -62.76 -6.75
N THR A 140 12.19 -61.58 -7.19
CA THR A 140 11.50 -61.36 -8.46
C THR A 140 12.39 -60.53 -9.37
N HIS A 141 12.47 -60.83 -10.67
CA HIS A 141 13.26 -60.04 -11.64
C HIS A 141 12.67 -58.63 -11.90
N SER A 142 12.09 -57.99 -10.88
CA SER A 142 11.29 -56.76 -10.89
C SER A 142 12.10 -55.46 -10.86
N GLY A 143 13.44 -55.54 -10.81
CA GLY A 143 14.34 -54.39 -10.90
C GLY A 143 14.73 -53.74 -9.57
N PHE A 144 14.21 -54.23 -8.43
CA PHE A 144 14.56 -53.80 -7.08
C PHE A 144 15.91 -54.40 -6.61
N THR A 145 17.01 -54.05 -7.29
CA THR A 145 18.32 -54.68 -7.07
C THR A 145 19.07 -54.21 -5.82
N SER A 146 18.64 -53.13 -5.17
CA SER A 146 19.27 -52.60 -3.96
C SER A 146 18.31 -51.71 -3.18
N ILE A 147 18.54 -51.55 -1.87
CA ILE A 147 17.76 -50.64 -1.02
C ILE A 147 17.76 -49.20 -1.57
N PRO A 148 18.90 -48.58 -1.94
CA PRO A 148 18.88 -47.21 -2.50
C PRO A 148 18.06 -47.09 -3.79
N ARG A 149 18.10 -48.11 -4.66
CA ARG A 149 17.30 -48.14 -5.89
C ARG A 149 15.80 -48.27 -5.60
N SER A 150 15.46 -49.04 -4.57
CA SER A 150 14.08 -49.21 -4.10
C SER A 150 13.54 -47.96 -3.40
N ILE A 151 14.40 -47.23 -2.68
CA ILE A 151 14.08 -45.90 -2.13
C ILE A 151 13.86 -44.88 -3.25
N TYR A 152 14.69 -44.90 -4.29
CA TYR A 152 14.49 -44.05 -5.48
C TYR A 152 13.12 -44.31 -6.11
N TRP A 153 12.76 -45.58 -6.33
CA TRP A 153 11.43 -45.95 -6.82
C TRP A 153 10.31 -45.49 -5.87
N ALA A 154 10.52 -45.62 -4.55
CA ALA A 154 9.56 -45.18 -3.56
C ALA A 154 9.31 -43.66 -3.61
N ILE A 155 10.37 -42.86 -3.82
CA ILE A 155 10.27 -41.41 -4.02
C ILE A 155 9.46 -41.11 -5.28
N VAL A 156 9.79 -41.72 -6.42
CA VAL A 156 9.08 -41.51 -7.70
C VAL A 156 7.60 -41.89 -7.62
N THR A 157 7.28 -42.92 -6.82
CA THR A 157 5.91 -43.40 -6.60
C THR A 157 5.12 -42.47 -5.69
N VAL A 158 5.70 -42.00 -4.59
CA VAL A 158 5.07 -41.05 -3.66
C VAL A 158 4.90 -39.66 -4.31
N THR A 159 5.81 -39.25 -5.20
CA THR A 159 5.67 -37.99 -5.95
C THR A 159 4.76 -38.09 -7.17
N THR A 160 4.12 -39.25 -7.39
CA THR A 160 3.21 -39.56 -8.50
C THR A 160 3.80 -39.40 -9.91
N VAL A 161 5.13 -39.29 -10.05
CA VAL A 161 5.82 -39.10 -11.33
C VAL A 161 5.81 -40.37 -12.19
N GLY A 162 6.01 -41.53 -11.58
CA GLY A 162 5.86 -42.85 -12.21
C GLY A 162 6.57 -43.04 -13.56
N TYR A 163 7.89 -43.22 -13.57
CA TYR A 163 8.65 -43.44 -14.82
C TYR A 163 8.42 -44.82 -15.48
N GLY A 164 7.84 -45.79 -14.76
CA GLY A 164 7.54 -47.13 -15.28
C GLY A 164 8.78 -47.99 -15.56
N ASP A 165 9.95 -47.58 -15.11
CA ASP A 165 11.24 -48.27 -15.27
C ASP A 165 11.44 -49.44 -14.29
N ILE A 166 10.75 -49.41 -13.15
CA ILE A 166 10.75 -50.42 -12.10
C ILE A 166 9.31 -50.54 -11.56
N ALA A 167 8.78 -51.74 -11.41
CA ALA A 167 7.42 -51.97 -10.91
C ALA A 167 7.30 -53.30 -10.15
N PRO A 168 6.60 -53.32 -8.99
CA PRO A 168 6.44 -54.53 -8.20
C PRO A 168 5.60 -55.56 -8.94
N GLN A 169 6.05 -56.81 -8.89
CA GLN A 169 5.41 -57.94 -9.57
C GLN A 169 4.60 -58.79 -8.58
N THR A 170 4.92 -58.75 -7.29
CA THR A 170 4.16 -59.50 -6.28
C THR A 170 2.87 -58.78 -5.90
N VAL A 171 1.84 -59.54 -5.51
CA VAL A 171 0.57 -58.98 -5.01
C VAL A 171 0.80 -58.10 -3.77
N SER A 172 1.72 -58.52 -2.89
CA SER A 172 2.16 -57.74 -1.73
C SER A 172 2.84 -56.43 -2.13
N GLY A 173 3.74 -56.46 -3.12
CA GLY A 173 4.41 -55.26 -3.63
C GLY A 173 3.45 -54.30 -4.32
N GLN A 174 2.49 -54.80 -5.09
CA GLN A 174 1.43 -54.00 -5.71
C GLN A 174 0.48 -53.37 -4.67
N THR A 175 0.20 -54.08 -3.58
CA THR A 175 -0.58 -53.54 -2.46
C THR A 175 0.15 -52.39 -1.79
N ILE A 176 1.45 -52.55 -1.51
CA ILE A 176 2.29 -51.49 -0.94
C ILE A 176 2.37 -50.29 -1.90
N ALA A 177 2.55 -50.53 -3.21
CA ALA A 177 2.55 -49.47 -4.22
C ALA A 177 1.23 -48.69 -4.24
N SER A 178 0.09 -49.38 -4.12
CA SER A 178 -1.23 -48.76 -4.07
C SER A 178 -1.39 -47.85 -2.85
N ILE A 179 -0.94 -48.30 -1.67
CA ILE A 179 -0.92 -47.48 -0.45
C ILE A 179 -0.02 -46.25 -0.63
N MET A 180 1.15 -46.42 -1.23
CA MET A 180 2.09 -45.31 -1.47
C MET A 180 1.56 -44.28 -2.45
N MET A 181 0.84 -44.69 -3.49
CA MET A 181 0.20 -43.77 -4.45
C MET A 181 -0.89 -42.94 -3.78
N ILE A 182 -1.73 -43.54 -2.93
CA ILE A 182 -2.75 -42.82 -2.15
C ILE A 182 -2.09 -41.84 -1.17
N LEU A 183 -1.05 -42.29 -0.48
CA LEU A 183 -0.30 -41.47 0.47
C LEU A 183 0.39 -40.29 -0.24
N GLY A 184 0.87 -40.48 -1.48
CA GLY A 184 1.43 -39.43 -2.32
C GLY A 184 0.48 -38.26 -2.55
N TYR A 185 -0.79 -38.55 -2.88
CA TYR A 185 -1.81 -37.51 -3.02
C TYR A 185 -2.06 -36.73 -1.72
N ALA A 186 -2.10 -37.43 -0.58
CA ALA A 186 -2.26 -36.78 0.72
C ALA A 186 -1.05 -35.89 1.07
N ILE A 187 0.15 -36.35 0.75
CA ILE A 187 1.42 -35.65 1.02
C ILE A 187 1.53 -34.36 0.19
N LEU A 188 1.16 -34.37 -1.09
CA LEU A 188 1.30 -33.19 -1.97
C LEU A 188 0.49 -31.96 -1.52
N ALA A 189 -0.62 -32.16 -0.80
CA ALA A 189 -1.45 -31.06 -0.30
C ALA A 189 -0.87 -30.36 0.94
N VAL A 190 -0.02 -31.05 1.72
CA VAL A 190 0.41 -30.59 3.05
C VAL A 190 1.34 -29.37 3.00
N PRO A 191 2.39 -29.29 2.15
CA PRO A 191 3.24 -28.10 2.06
C PRO A 191 2.46 -26.84 1.68
N THR A 192 1.56 -26.97 0.71
CA THR A 192 0.70 -25.87 0.26
C THR A 192 -0.21 -25.43 1.40
N GLY A 193 -0.84 -26.37 2.12
CA GLY A 193 -1.66 -26.06 3.29
C GLY A 193 -0.88 -25.39 4.43
N ILE A 194 0.34 -25.85 4.72
CA ILE A 194 1.21 -25.26 5.75
C ILE A 194 1.58 -23.81 5.39
N VAL A 195 1.97 -23.55 4.14
CA VAL A 195 2.37 -22.22 3.69
C VAL A 195 1.17 -21.27 3.61
N VAL A 196 0.02 -21.75 3.10
CA VAL A 196 -1.23 -20.96 3.04
C VAL A 196 -1.74 -20.62 4.43
N ALA A 197 -1.73 -21.56 5.38
CA ALA A 197 -2.13 -21.29 6.75
C ALA A 197 -1.22 -20.25 7.42
N ASP A 198 0.08 -20.23 7.11
CA ASP A 198 1.02 -19.24 7.66
C ASP A 198 0.84 -17.86 7.01
N LEU A 199 0.52 -17.80 5.70
CA LEU A 199 0.15 -16.57 5.00
C LEU A 199 -1.15 -15.98 5.57
N GLN A 200 -2.17 -16.82 5.78
CA GLN A 200 -3.42 -16.43 6.40
C GLN A 200 -3.24 -16.01 7.86
N MET A 201 -2.46 -16.74 8.66
CA MET A 201 -2.17 -16.35 10.04
C MET A 201 -1.45 -15.01 10.12
N ARG A 202 -0.65 -14.64 9.11
CA ARG A 202 -0.02 -13.31 9.03
C ARG A 202 -1.03 -12.22 8.69
N GLU A 203 -1.93 -12.45 7.76
CA GLU A 203 -3.06 -11.54 7.52
C GLU A 203 -3.94 -11.41 8.77
N THR A 204 -4.17 -12.53 9.48
CA THR A 204 -4.97 -12.58 10.70
C THR A 204 -4.24 -11.99 11.90
N SER A 205 -2.91 -12.06 11.98
CA SER A 205 -2.11 -11.46 13.06
C SER A 205 -1.84 -9.99 12.81
N VAL A 206 -1.77 -9.54 11.56
CA VAL A 206 -1.76 -8.10 11.23
C VAL A 206 -3.12 -7.51 11.56
N THR A 207 -4.22 -8.19 11.20
CA THR A 207 -5.57 -7.75 11.60
C THR A 207 -5.85 -7.91 13.08
N HIS A 208 -5.33 -8.94 13.77
CA HIS A 208 -5.45 -9.05 15.22
C HIS A 208 -4.51 -8.13 15.97
N GLU A 209 -3.30 -7.82 15.49
CA GLU A 209 -2.47 -6.74 16.07
C GLU A 209 -3.12 -5.38 15.82
N GLU A 210 -3.79 -5.17 14.67
CA GLU A 210 -4.59 -3.97 14.42
C GLU A 210 -5.88 -3.93 15.27
N GLU A 211 -6.54 -5.05 15.53
CA GLU A 211 -7.76 -5.14 16.35
C GLU A 211 -7.47 -5.19 17.86
N THR A 212 -6.40 -5.82 18.34
CA THR A 212 -5.99 -5.72 19.75
C THR A 212 -5.32 -4.38 20.03
N HIS A 213 -4.60 -3.77 19.08
CA HIS A 213 -4.23 -2.37 19.19
C HIS A 213 -5.44 -1.42 19.09
N GLN A 214 -6.56 -1.79 18.46
CA GLN A 214 -7.78 -0.96 18.44
C GLN A 214 -8.72 -1.19 19.63
N MET A 215 -8.76 -2.39 20.24
CA MET A 215 -9.55 -2.66 21.44
C MET A 215 -8.84 -2.25 22.73
N GLU A 216 -7.50 -2.20 22.75
CA GLU A 216 -6.72 -1.70 23.89
C GLU A 216 -6.31 -0.22 23.74
N ALA A 217 -6.54 0.40 22.57
CA ALA A 217 -6.28 1.83 22.35
C ALA A 217 -7.52 2.62 21.91
N ALA A 218 -8.29 3.08 22.90
CA ALA A 218 -8.83 4.44 22.93
C ALA A 218 -9.17 4.89 24.37
N PRO A 219 -8.57 5.96 24.94
CA PRO A 219 -7.28 6.58 24.64
C PRO A 219 -6.32 6.50 25.85
N GLN A 220 -5.14 5.91 25.68
CA GLN A 220 -3.92 6.40 26.33
C GLN A 220 -2.80 6.45 25.29
N THR A 221 -2.28 7.66 25.13
CA THR A 221 -1.36 8.14 24.10
C THR A 221 -0.05 7.36 24.00
N SER A 222 0.34 6.94 22.80
CA SER A 222 1.71 6.48 22.51
C SER A 222 2.69 7.68 22.47
N PRO A 223 3.98 7.47 22.79
CA PRO A 223 4.88 8.55 23.17
C PRO A 223 5.54 9.24 21.96
N PRO A 224 5.72 10.57 21.99
CA PRO A 224 6.70 11.25 21.15
C PRO A 224 7.94 11.57 22.00
N GLY A 225 9.06 10.94 21.65
CA GLY A 225 10.38 11.43 22.04
C GLY A 225 10.62 12.80 21.44
N SER A 226 10.40 13.83 22.28
CA SER A 226 10.96 15.19 22.30
C SER A 226 9.93 16.29 22.65
N HIS A 227 8.85 15.92 23.34
CA HIS A 227 8.15 16.87 24.22
C HIS A 227 8.82 16.85 25.60
N LEU A 228 9.27 18.01 26.07
CA LEU A 228 9.48 18.23 27.50
C LEU A 228 8.15 17.88 28.20
N LEU A 229 8.18 16.91 29.12
CA LEU A 229 7.03 16.54 29.93
C LEU A 229 6.53 17.79 30.67
N ASP A 230 5.22 18.00 30.73
CA ASP A 230 4.67 19.05 31.59
C ASP A 230 4.81 18.67 33.09
N ALA A 231 4.66 19.66 33.97
CA ALA A 231 4.89 19.51 35.40
C ALA A 231 3.97 18.47 36.06
N GLU A 232 2.73 18.36 35.60
CA GLU A 232 1.74 17.44 36.17
C GLU A 232 2.00 16.00 35.71
N SER A 233 2.31 15.81 34.42
CA SER A 233 2.68 14.52 33.83
C SER A 233 3.94 13.95 34.50
N SER A 234 4.94 14.80 34.79
CA SER A 234 6.14 14.37 35.50
C SER A 234 5.88 14.04 36.98
N PHE A 235 5.05 14.81 37.69
CA PHE A 235 4.68 14.52 39.10
C PHE A 235 4.02 13.15 39.22
N ARG A 236 3.08 12.82 38.33
CA ARG A 236 2.35 11.54 38.36
C ARG A 236 3.27 10.34 38.14
N ILE A 237 4.31 10.49 37.32
CA ILE A 237 5.32 9.46 37.10
C ILE A 237 6.18 9.26 38.35
N VAL A 238 6.63 10.36 38.97
CA VAL A 238 7.53 10.29 40.14
C VAL A 238 6.78 9.85 41.41
N SER A 239 5.53 10.28 41.58
CA SER A 239 4.65 9.84 42.67
C SER A 239 4.11 8.42 42.52
N LYS A 240 4.29 7.80 41.34
CA LYS A 240 3.66 6.51 40.96
C LYS A 240 2.14 6.51 41.16
N GLY A 241 1.50 7.65 40.91
CA GLY A 241 0.05 7.81 41.05
C GLY A 241 -0.46 8.15 42.45
N SER A 242 0.43 8.36 43.43
CA SER A 242 0.05 8.89 44.76
C SER A 242 -0.17 10.41 44.72
N ALA A 243 -1.08 10.92 45.55
CA ALA A 243 -1.38 12.35 45.62
C ALA A 243 -0.25 13.20 46.24
N ARG A 244 0.65 12.56 47.01
CA ARG A 244 1.78 13.18 47.71
C ARG A 244 3.00 12.28 47.63
N ILE A 245 4.19 12.88 47.67
CA ILE A 245 5.47 12.18 47.66
C ILE A 245 6.23 12.47 48.95
N PRO A 246 6.42 11.49 49.85
CA PRO A 246 7.24 11.70 51.03
C PRO A 246 8.67 12.07 50.65
N ILE A 247 9.25 13.06 51.34
CA ILE A 247 10.63 13.53 51.07
C ILE A 247 11.65 12.39 51.12
N ALA A 248 11.49 11.46 52.07
CA ALA A 248 12.37 10.29 52.18
C ALA A 248 12.35 9.43 50.92
N SER A 249 11.17 9.26 50.30
CA SER A 249 10.99 8.52 49.05
C SER A 249 11.56 9.28 47.85
N MET A 250 11.42 10.61 47.81
CA MET A 250 12.02 11.45 46.78
C MET A 250 13.56 11.41 46.83
N LYS A 251 14.15 11.52 48.02
CA LYS A 251 15.60 11.42 48.21
C LYS A 251 16.13 10.04 47.79
N ALA A 252 15.41 8.97 48.14
CA ALA A 252 15.77 7.62 47.71
C ALA A 252 15.71 7.47 46.19
N TYR A 253 14.66 8.00 45.55
CA TYR A 253 14.51 7.98 44.10
C TYR A 253 15.63 8.74 43.37
N LEU A 254 15.99 9.94 43.83
CA LEU A 254 17.06 10.75 43.23
C LEU A 254 18.44 10.09 43.37
N ARG A 255 18.73 9.47 44.53
CA ARG A 255 19.97 8.69 44.75
C ARG A 255 20.03 7.43 43.90
N GLU A 256 18.90 6.72 43.76
CA GLU A 256 18.82 5.51 42.93
C GLU A 256 19.09 5.82 41.46
N LYS A 257 18.53 6.92 40.94
CA LYS A 257 18.66 7.29 39.54
C LYS A 257 19.98 7.99 39.20
N LYS A 258 20.78 8.40 40.20
CA LYS A 258 22.08 9.07 40.05
C LYS A 258 22.07 10.29 39.11
N VAL A 259 20.93 10.98 39.04
CA VAL A 259 20.72 12.12 38.11
C VAL A 259 21.27 13.42 38.71
N VAL A 260 21.45 13.48 40.03
CA VAL A 260 21.92 14.65 40.79
C VAL A 260 23.05 14.23 41.75
N GLN A 261 24.05 15.09 41.96
CA GLN A 261 25.11 14.88 42.96
C GLN A 261 24.51 14.85 44.38
N ASP A 262 24.97 13.93 45.23
CA ASP A 262 24.40 13.68 46.57
C ASP A 262 24.33 14.95 47.45
N GLU A 263 25.30 15.86 47.30
CA GLU A 263 25.40 17.13 48.02
C GLU A 263 24.28 18.14 47.68
N LEU A 264 23.64 17.98 46.52
CA LEU A 264 22.53 18.83 46.04
C LEU A 264 21.15 18.23 46.31
N ILE A 265 21.07 16.96 46.72
CA ILE A 265 19.76 16.29 46.91
C ILE A 265 19.00 16.91 48.08
N ASP A 266 19.69 17.26 49.17
CA ASP A 266 19.05 17.86 50.33
C ASP A 266 18.56 19.29 50.05
N SER A 267 19.26 20.06 49.21
CA SER A 267 18.85 21.42 48.83
C SER A 267 17.70 21.43 47.82
N ILE A 268 17.69 20.50 46.85
CA ILE A 268 16.59 20.36 45.89
C ILE A 268 15.30 19.95 46.59
N VAL A 269 15.38 18.99 47.52
CA VAL A 269 14.19 18.51 48.21
C VAL A 269 13.67 19.52 49.24
N ALA A 270 14.56 20.28 49.90
CA ALA A 270 14.16 21.41 50.74
C ALA A 270 13.55 22.58 49.95
N GLY A 271 13.89 22.72 48.66
CA GLY A 271 13.26 23.71 47.77
C GLY A 271 11.91 23.26 47.20
N LEU A 272 11.55 21.99 47.35
CA LEU A 272 10.30 21.41 46.86
C LEU A 272 9.23 21.25 47.95
N ASP A 273 9.62 21.03 49.20
CA ASP A 273 8.70 21.05 50.35
C ASP A 273 8.59 22.48 50.88
N ILE A 274 7.64 23.23 50.31
CA ILE A 274 7.50 24.67 50.57
C ILE A 274 6.80 24.91 51.90
N ASN A 275 5.88 24.02 52.30
CA ASN A 275 5.10 24.14 53.51
C ASN A 275 5.76 23.48 54.75
N GLY A 276 6.79 22.66 54.56
CA GLY A 276 7.59 22.03 55.61
C GLY A 276 6.93 20.81 56.27
N ASP A 277 5.92 20.21 55.64
CA ASP A 277 5.16 19.06 56.17
C ASP A 277 5.85 17.71 55.92
N GLY A 278 6.97 17.70 55.19
CA GLY A 278 7.76 16.51 54.90
C GLY A 278 7.25 15.68 53.72
N GLU A 279 6.22 16.15 53.02
CA GLU A 279 5.69 15.59 51.79
C GLU A 279 5.68 16.63 50.67
N ILE A 280 5.68 16.19 49.41
CA ILE A 280 5.62 17.08 48.23
C ILE A 280 4.31 16.79 47.51
N ASP A 281 3.43 17.78 47.43
CA ASP A 281 2.19 17.68 46.65
C ASP A 281 2.32 18.23 45.23
N LEU A 282 1.25 18.12 44.44
CA LEU A 282 1.25 18.52 43.04
C LEU A 282 1.45 20.03 42.87
N ASP A 283 0.94 20.84 43.78
CA ASP A 283 1.03 22.30 43.71
C ASP A 283 2.47 22.73 44.02
N GLU A 284 3.08 22.15 45.05
CA GLU A 284 4.47 22.36 45.42
C GLU A 284 5.44 21.86 44.33
N TRP A 285 5.18 20.68 43.77
CA TRP A 285 5.94 20.15 42.64
C TRP A 285 5.86 21.06 41.43
N THR A 286 4.66 21.57 41.10
CA THR A 286 4.45 22.43 39.93
C THR A 286 5.17 23.77 40.09
N GLN A 287 5.19 24.33 41.30
CA GLN A 287 5.97 25.53 41.62
C GLN A 287 7.47 25.29 41.55
N GLY A 288 7.95 24.13 42.03
CA GLY A 288 9.36 23.77 41.95
C GLY A 288 9.82 23.38 40.54
N TYR A 289 8.93 22.82 39.71
CA TYR A 289 9.24 22.22 38.39
C TYR A 289 9.94 23.18 37.43
N SER A 290 9.56 24.47 37.44
CA SER A 290 10.19 25.50 36.62
C SER A 290 11.66 25.76 36.98
N THR A 291 12.08 25.37 38.18
CA THR A 291 13.42 25.61 38.74
C THR A 291 14.38 24.44 38.49
N ILE A 292 13.87 23.26 38.13
CA ILE A 292 14.63 21.99 38.01
C ILE A 292 14.59 21.37 36.60
N ALA A 293 13.72 21.86 35.70
CA ALA A 293 13.69 21.40 34.30
C ALA A 293 15.01 21.76 33.57
N PRO A 294 15.65 20.84 32.84
CA PRO A 294 16.85 21.15 32.05
C PRO A 294 16.45 22.04 30.88
N GLY A 295 16.69 23.35 31.02
CA GLY A 295 16.32 24.38 30.06
C GLY A 295 16.07 25.77 30.66
N SER A 296 15.92 25.89 31.99
CA SER A 296 15.59 27.16 32.66
C SER A 296 16.67 27.72 33.60
N MET A 297 17.96 27.38 33.41
CA MET A 297 19.04 28.24 33.91
C MET A 297 19.38 29.30 32.87
N SER A 298 18.61 30.39 32.86
CA SER A 298 19.11 31.70 32.41
C SER A 298 19.24 32.58 33.65
N PRO A 299 20.35 33.31 33.85
CA PRO A 299 20.54 34.14 35.02
C PRO A 299 19.49 35.27 35.04
N SER A 300 18.64 35.26 36.05
CA SER A 300 17.74 36.37 36.35
C SER A 300 18.54 37.60 36.77
N HIS A 301 18.50 38.64 35.96
CA HIS A 301 18.67 40.01 36.43
C HIS A 301 17.29 40.70 36.44
N PRO A 302 17.00 41.54 37.45
CA PRO A 302 15.67 42.07 37.70
C PRO A 302 15.28 43.16 36.67
N PRO A 303 13.97 43.45 36.52
CA PRO A 303 13.47 44.39 35.53
C PRO A 303 13.71 45.83 36.01
N ALA A 304 14.40 46.62 35.18
CA ALA A 304 14.43 48.06 35.35
C ALA A 304 13.23 48.68 34.58
N THR A 305 12.33 49.23 35.37
CA THR A 305 11.25 50.13 34.97
C THR A 305 11.74 51.26 34.07
N LEU A 306 10.99 51.53 33.00
CA LEU A 306 11.02 52.81 32.27
C LEU A 306 10.71 53.97 33.24
N PRO A 307 11.46 55.08 33.18
CA PRO A 307 10.88 56.39 33.33
C PRO A 307 10.52 56.93 31.95
N ALA A 308 9.26 57.35 31.83
CA ALA A 308 8.90 58.39 30.89
C ALA A 308 9.65 59.67 31.30
N ASP A 309 10.48 60.20 30.40
CA ASP A 309 10.51 61.63 30.07
C ASP A 309 11.47 61.87 28.91
N GLY A 310 10.99 62.67 27.96
CA GLY A 310 11.72 63.03 26.76
C GLY A 310 12.88 63.98 27.10
N THR A 311 14.07 63.64 26.64
CA THR A 311 15.12 64.61 26.35
C THR A 311 15.89 64.19 25.10
N ALA A 312 16.27 65.21 24.35
CA ALA A 312 16.85 65.16 23.02
C ALA A 312 18.14 64.33 22.95
N TYR A 313 18.37 63.73 21.77
CA TYR A 313 19.67 63.22 21.36
C TYR A 313 20.76 64.29 21.60
N GLU A 314 21.68 64.03 22.52
CA GLU A 314 22.93 64.79 22.59
C GLU A 314 23.84 64.40 21.41
N PRO A 315 24.56 65.37 20.81
CA PRO A 315 25.41 65.15 19.66
C PRO A 315 26.71 64.43 20.06
N ILE A 316 27.12 63.51 19.20
CA ILE A 316 28.42 62.83 19.24
C ILE A 316 29.54 63.89 19.29
N PRO A 317 30.57 63.76 20.16
CA PRO A 317 31.67 64.70 20.19
C PRO A 317 32.40 64.73 18.85
N GLN A 318 32.59 65.93 18.30
CA GLN A 318 33.43 66.19 17.14
C GLN A 318 34.88 65.77 17.45
N MET A 319 35.34 64.65 16.90
CA MET A 319 36.76 64.41 16.70
C MET A 319 37.20 65.13 15.42
N THR A 320 37.58 66.39 15.59
CA THR A 320 38.43 67.12 14.65
C THR A 320 39.82 66.49 14.63
N GLN A 321 40.09 65.67 13.63
CA GLN A 321 41.36 65.69 12.91
C GLN A 321 41.10 65.34 11.44
N SER A 322 40.97 66.37 10.63
CA SER A 322 41.02 66.30 9.17
C SER A 322 42.42 65.88 8.75
N VAL A 323 42.59 64.61 8.39
CA VAL A 323 43.73 64.20 7.56
C VAL A 323 43.25 64.23 6.12
N GLU A 324 43.38 65.40 5.50
CA GLU A 324 43.35 65.52 4.05
C GLU A 324 44.46 64.63 3.45
N ALA A 325 44.08 63.89 2.41
CA ALA A 325 44.94 63.18 1.46
C ALA A 325 45.76 61.98 1.99
N LEU A 326 45.09 60.83 2.11
CA LEU A 326 45.71 59.54 1.77
C LEU A 326 45.08 59.03 0.47
N ILE A 327 45.83 59.16 -0.62
CA ILE A 327 45.48 58.67 -1.95
C ILE A 327 45.38 57.13 -1.87
N PRO A 328 44.31 56.49 -2.39
CA PRO A 328 44.24 55.04 -2.50
C PRO A 328 45.33 54.61 -3.48
N GLY A 329 46.40 54.01 -2.95
CA GLY A 329 47.57 53.59 -3.73
C GLY A 329 48.94 53.95 -3.13
N SER A 330 49.03 54.82 -2.12
CA SER A 330 50.31 55.04 -1.42
C SER A 330 50.53 53.96 -0.36
N SER A 331 51.55 53.12 -0.54
CA SER A 331 51.94 51.98 0.31
C SER A 331 52.50 52.37 1.71
N GLN A 332 52.20 53.55 2.23
CA GLN A 332 52.96 54.21 3.30
C GLN A 332 52.11 54.88 4.40
N GLY A 333 50.83 54.51 4.57
CA GLY A 333 50.05 54.93 5.74
C GLY A 333 50.32 54.02 6.95
N PRO A 334 50.52 54.53 8.18
CA PRO A 334 50.59 53.69 9.37
C PRO A 334 49.28 52.90 9.55
N PRO A 335 49.31 51.71 10.18
CA PRO A 335 48.08 51.01 10.52
C PRO A 335 47.24 51.84 11.49
N GLY A 336 45.94 51.94 11.24
CA GLY A 336 45.04 52.78 12.02
C GLY A 336 43.62 52.81 11.45
N THR A 337 42.72 53.47 12.17
CA THR A 337 41.34 53.70 11.75
C THR A 337 41.26 55.00 10.96
N TYR A 338 40.72 54.94 9.74
CA TYR A 338 40.61 56.07 8.84
C TYR A 338 39.20 56.19 8.27
N MET A 339 38.79 57.42 7.98
CA MET A 339 37.62 57.72 7.16
C MET A 339 38.09 58.11 5.75
N TYR A 340 37.69 57.34 4.75
CA TYR A 340 38.00 57.60 3.34
C TYR A 340 36.73 57.84 2.54
N ARG A 341 36.66 58.95 1.81
CA ARG A 341 35.57 59.30 0.90
C ARG A 341 36.02 59.09 -0.54
N TYR A 342 35.38 58.17 -1.23
CA TYR A 342 35.64 57.83 -2.62
C TYR A 342 35.05 58.89 -3.57
N PRO A 343 35.58 59.03 -4.80
CA PRO A 343 35.09 60.00 -5.79
C PRO A 343 33.63 59.80 -6.20
N ASP A 344 33.12 58.56 -6.12
CA ASP A 344 31.74 58.20 -6.41
C ASP A 344 30.76 58.55 -5.27
N GLY A 345 31.27 59.09 -4.15
CA GLY A 345 30.50 59.43 -2.96
C GLY A 345 30.42 58.32 -1.91
N ALA A 346 30.97 57.12 -2.17
CA ALA A 346 31.07 56.08 -1.14
C ALA A 346 32.00 56.51 0.00
N VAL A 347 31.75 56.00 1.20
CA VAL A 347 32.53 56.31 2.41
C VAL A 347 32.88 55.02 3.13
N TYR A 348 34.16 54.81 3.42
CA TYR A 348 34.61 53.77 4.34
C TYR A 348 35.15 54.39 5.62
N GLU A 349 34.78 53.83 6.76
CA GLU A 349 35.29 54.18 8.08
C GLU A 349 35.74 52.89 8.79
N GLY A 350 37.04 52.73 9.02
CA GLY A 350 37.55 51.52 9.64
C GLY A 350 39.05 51.37 9.55
N GLU A 351 39.53 50.19 9.95
CA GLU A 351 40.95 49.87 9.98
C GLU A 351 41.55 49.75 8.55
N TYR A 352 42.80 50.20 8.42
CA TYR A 352 43.63 50.00 7.22
C TYR A 352 44.97 49.37 7.59
N LYS A 353 45.47 48.50 6.72
CA LYS A 353 46.82 47.93 6.80
C LYS A 353 47.45 47.87 5.41
N ALA A 354 48.65 48.45 5.27
CA ALA A 354 49.40 48.51 4.01
C ALA A 354 48.57 49.06 2.83
N GLY A 355 47.79 50.13 3.08
CA GLY A 355 46.96 50.77 2.06
C GLY A 355 45.70 50.00 1.64
N LYS A 356 45.37 48.90 2.31
CA LYS A 356 44.13 48.14 2.09
C LYS A 356 43.23 48.19 3.32
N ILE A 357 41.92 48.13 3.08
CA ILE A 357 40.90 47.93 4.10
C ILE A 357 41.16 46.58 4.79
N GLU A 358 41.26 46.60 6.12
CA GLU A 358 41.58 45.44 6.97
C GLU A 358 40.78 45.59 8.28
N GLY A 359 40.63 44.53 9.08
CA GLY A 359 40.03 44.66 10.42
C GLY A 359 38.54 44.97 10.38
N ARG A 360 38.01 45.67 11.40
CA ARG A 360 36.58 46.06 11.42
C ARG A 360 36.37 47.41 10.77
N GLY A 361 35.26 47.55 10.03
CA GLY A 361 34.89 48.82 9.43
C GLY A 361 33.48 48.85 8.84
N VAL A 362 33.02 50.07 8.60
CA VAL A 362 31.73 50.40 7.99
C VAL A 362 31.98 51.00 6.60
N PHE A 363 31.42 50.37 5.57
CA PHE A 363 31.45 50.87 4.20
C PHE A 363 30.03 51.28 3.79
N ARG A 364 29.83 52.56 3.49
CA ARG A 364 28.60 53.14 2.95
C ARG A 364 28.81 53.35 1.46
N TYR A 365 28.14 52.55 0.64
CA TYR A 365 28.26 52.59 -0.81
C TYR A 365 27.47 53.78 -1.39
N ALA A 366 27.88 54.27 -2.56
CA ALA A 366 27.14 55.31 -3.28
C ALA A 366 25.72 54.87 -3.68
N SER A 367 25.47 53.56 -3.78
CA SER A 367 24.14 52.97 -3.99
C SER A 367 23.18 53.17 -2.82
N GLY A 368 23.69 53.53 -1.64
CA GLY A 368 22.93 53.54 -0.38
C GLY A 368 23.07 52.24 0.42
N ASP A 369 23.74 51.20 -0.11
CA ASP A 369 24.06 50.00 0.65
C ASP A 369 25.05 50.31 1.77
N VAL A 370 25.00 49.55 2.86
CA VAL A 370 25.91 49.68 4.00
C VAL A 370 26.40 48.30 4.42
N TYR A 371 27.70 48.09 4.46
CA TYR A 371 28.31 46.93 5.11
C TYR A 371 29.01 47.36 6.39
N GLU A 372 28.79 46.63 7.47
CA GLU A 372 29.50 46.78 8.74
C GLU A 372 30.04 45.41 9.14
N GLY A 373 31.35 45.24 9.22
CA GLY A 373 31.91 43.94 9.56
C GLY A 373 33.42 43.86 9.42
N VAL A 374 33.91 42.62 9.38
CA VAL A 374 35.32 42.33 9.23
C VAL A 374 35.72 42.34 7.74
N TRP A 375 36.91 42.87 7.48
CA TRP A 375 37.55 43.02 6.19
C TRP A 375 38.95 42.40 6.23
N LYS A 376 39.36 41.78 5.12
CA LYS A 376 40.71 41.23 4.96
C LYS A 376 41.24 41.58 3.58
N SER A 377 42.29 42.40 3.51
CA SER A 377 42.91 42.82 2.25
C SER A 377 41.92 43.38 1.21
N GLY A 378 40.92 44.14 1.65
CA GLY A 378 39.94 44.79 0.79
C GLY A 378 38.66 44.01 0.47
N VAL A 379 38.53 42.76 0.94
CA VAL A 379 37.32 41.94 0.75
C VAL A 379 36.63 41.66 2.07
N ARG A 380 35.31 41.48 2.07
CA ARG A 380 34.53 41.13 3.26
C ARG A 380 34.87 39.71 3.69
N GLU A 381 35.17 39.53 4.97
CA GLU A 381 35.64 38.28 5.56
C GLU A 381 35.17 38.18 7.01
N GLY A 382 34.75 37.02 7.50
CA GLY A 382 34.27 36.86 8.89
C GLY A 382 32.86 37.43 9.11
N GLN A 383 32.53 37.82 10.34
CA GLN A 383 31.18 38.28 10.70
C GLN A 383 30.92 39.70 10.17
N GLY A 384 29.72 39.92 9.63
CA GLY A 384 29.28 41.24 9.18
C GLY A 384 27.78 41.35 8.94
N THR A 385 27.33 42.60 8.89
CA THR A 385 25.96 43.02 8.57
C THR A 385 25.99 43.79 7.27
N TYR A 386 25.17 43.40 6.30
CA TYR A 386 24.96 44.12 5.06
C TYR A 386 23.51 44.59 4.98
N ARG A 387 23.31 45.90 4.99
CA ARG A 387 22.01 46.57 4.80
C ARG A 387 21.95 47.04 3.36
N TYR A 388 21.04 46.46 2.60
CA TYR A 388 20.81 46.84 1.21
C TYR A 388 19.95 48.10 1.16
N ALA A 389 20.10 48.93 0.12
CA ALA A 389 19.26 50.09 -0.14
C ALA A 389 17.77 49.72 -0.31
N SER A 390 17.47 48.46 -0.64
CA SER A 390 16.13 47.88 -0.68
C SER A 390 15.51 47.59 0.70
N ASN A 391 16.21 47.90 1.79
CA ASN A 391 15.91 47.51 3.17
C ASN A 391 16.06 46.02 3.49
N ALA A 392 16.54 45.19 2.55
CA ALA A 392 16.98 43.84 2.89
C ALA A 392 18.20 43.92 3.84
N VAL A 393 18.37 42.93 4.72
CA VAL A 393 19.48 42.87 5.67
C VAL A 393 20.02 41.45 5.73
N TYR A 394 21.34 41.29 5.57
CA TYR A 394 22.04 40.05 5.88
C TYR A 394 22.94 40.23 7.08
N GLU A 395 22.85 39.33 8.06
CA GLU A 395 23.71 39.26 9.23
C GLU A 395 24.33 37.87 9.28
N GLY A 396 25.64 37.75 9.11
CA GLY A 396 26.30 36.44 9.08
C GLY A 396 27.75 36.47 8.64
N GLN A 397 28.28 35.30 8.31
CA GLN A 397 29.68 35.15 7.93
C GLN A 397 29.88 35.43 6.43
N TYR A 398 31.03 36.01 6.12
CA TYR A 398 31.51 36.27 4.77
C TYR A 398 32.85 35.58 4.56
N LYS A 399 33.10 35.15 3.33
CA LYS A 399 34.39 34.64 2.87
C LYS A 399 34.64 35.15 1.48
N ARG A 400 35.66 36.01 1.30
CA ARG A 400 35.96 36.66 0.01
C ARG A 400 34.71 37.26 -0.65
N ASP A 401 34.02 38.16 0.07
CA ASP A 401 32.81 38.86 -0.38
C ASP A 401 31.53 38.03 -0.56
N GLN A 402 31.57 36.71 -0.37
CA GLN A 402 30.41 35.84 -0.48
C GLN A 402 29.88 35.46 0.91
N LYS A 403 28.55 35.37 1.04
CA LYS A 403 27.91 34.83 2.25
C LYS A 403 28.34 33.37 2.43
N GLU A 404 28.76 33.02 3.62
CA GLU A 404 29.33 31.71 3.97
C GLU A 404 28.87 31.33 5.38
N GLY A 405 28.97 30.06 5.77
CA GLY A 405 28.70 29.63 7.15
C GLY A 405 27.25 29.85 7.57
N ARG A 406 27.00 30.28 8.81
CA ARG A 406 25.64 30.59 9.28
C ARG A 406 25.33 32.08 9.16
N GLY A 407 24.08 32.39 8.80
CA GLY A 407 23.59 33.78 8.77
C GLY A 407 22.08 33.89 8.61
N THR A 408 21.58 35.07 8.95
CA THR A 408 20.18 35.47 8.81
C THR A 408 20.04 36.47 7.67
N PHE A 409 19.12 36.23 6.74
CA PHE A 409 18.77 37.15 5.67
C PHE A 409 17.31 37.57 5.81
N ARG A 410 17.07 38.84 6.08
CA ARG A 410 15.77 39.50 6.05
C ARG A 410 15.59 40.10 4.66
N TYR A 411 14.68 39.55 3.88
CA TYR A 411 14.37 40.00 2.53
C TYR A 411 13.54 41.29 2.56
N ALA A 412 13.58 42.06 1.47
CA ALA A 412 12.86 43.32 1.36
C ALA A 412 11.33 43.15 1.38
N ASP A 413 10.84 41.96 1.01
CA ASP A 413 9.43 41.58 1.06
C ASP A 413 8.96 41.17 2.47
N GLY A 414 9.87 41.12 3.46
CA GLY A 414 9.59 40.71 4.82
C GLY A 414 9.89 39.23 5.12
N GLY A 415 10.25 38.43 4.12
CA GLY A 415 10.69 37.05 4.34
C GLY A 415 11.97 36.98 5.18
N VAL A 416 12.15 35.94 5.98
CA VAL A 416 13.34 35.78 6.84
C VAL A 416 13.90 34.37 6.71
N TYR A 417 15.12 34.25 6.20
CA TYR A 417 15.88 33.00 6.19
C TYR A 417 16.94 33.00 7.28
N GLU A 418 17.03 31.94 8.05
CA GLU A 418 18.09 31.69 9.02
C GLU A 418 18.68 30.31 8.76
N GLY A 419 19.97 30.23 8.43
CA GLY A 419 20.56 28.94 8.08
C GLY A 419 21.96 29.01 7.51
N GLY A 420 22.36 27.92 6.86
CA GLY A 420 23.65 27.79 6.21
C GLY A 420 23.74 28.51 4.86
N TRP A 421 24.93 29.00 4.56
CA TRP A 421 25.29 29.70 3.34
C TRP A 421 26.61 29.13 2.82
N LYS A 422 26.70 28.99 1.49
CA LYS A 422 27.92 28.60 0.81
C LYS A 422 27.98 29.33 -0.52
N ALA A 423 29.08 30.04 -0.74
CA ALA A 423 29.29 30.82 -1.96
C ALA A 423 28.10 31.75 -2.34
N GLY A 424 27.46 32.36 -1.34
CA GLY A 424 26.33 33.27 -1.54
C GLY A 424 24.96 32.62 -1.68
N GLN A 425 24.85 31.29 -1.75
CA GLN A 425 23.59 30.54 -1.84
C GLN A 425 23.23 29.88 -0.51
N ARG A 426 21.92 29.64 -0.28
CA ARG A 426 21.44 28.85 0.87
C ARG A 426 21.94 27.41 0.72
N GLU A 427 22.51 26.85 1.78
CA GLU A 427 23.11 25.52 1.77
C GLU A 427 23.01 24.87 3.16
N GLY A 428 22.73 23.56 3.21
CA GLY A 428 22.57 22.80 4.45
C GLY A 428 21.27 23.16 5.17
N GLN A 429 21.26 22.98 6.49
CA GLN A 429 20.05 23.18 7.30
C GLN A 429 19.69 24.67 7.43
N GLY A 430 18.40 24.99 7.29
CA GLY A 430 17.88 26.33 7.52
C GLY A 430 16.37 26.41 7.67
N THR A 431 15.91 27.53 8.20
CA THR A 431 14.51 27.90 8.38
C THR A 431 14.20 29.11 7.51
N TYR A 432 13.13 29.04 6.71
CA TYR A 432 12.62 30.17 5.94
C TYR A 432 11.19 30.50 6.36
N ARG A 433 10.98 31.71 6.86
CA ARG A 433 9.67 32.29 7.16
C ARG A 433 9.26 33.17 5.98
N PHE A 434 8.22 32.77 5.27
CA PHE A 434 7.69 33.49 4.12
C PHE A 434 6.80 34.64 4.57
N VAL A 435 6.65 35.66 3.72
CA VAL A 435 5.71 36.78 3.98
C VAL A 435 4.25 36.33 4.04
N SER A 436 3.92 35.20 3.38
CA SER A 436 2.61 34.55 3.47
C SER A 436 2.27 34.04 4.87
N GLY A 437 3.27 33.86 5.74
CA GLY A 437 3.14 33.18 7.03
C GLY A 437 3.56 31.71 6.98
N ASP A 438 3.89 31.18 5.80
CA ASP A 438 4.44 29.83 5.68
C ASP A 438 5.82 29.76 6.34
N VAL A 439 6.18 28.59 6.88
CA VAL A 439 7.47 28.34 7.51
C VAL A 439 8.02 27.02 7.03
N TYR A 440 9.12 27.05 6.28
CA TYR A 440 9.89 25.87 5.90
C TYR A 440 11.09 25.69 6.83
N GLU A 441 11.35 24.46 7.26
CA GLU A 441 12.51 24.03 8.03
C GLU A 441 13.08 22.77 7.37
N GLY A 442 14.33 22.81 6.93
CA GLY A 442 14.93 21.65 6.28
C GLY A 442 16.27 21.92 5.61
N GLU A 443 16.70 20.95 4.81
CA GLU A 443 17.93 21.05 4.05
C GLU A 443 17.75 21.87 2.76
N TYR A 444 18.82 22.57 2.40
CA TYR A 444 18.97 23.37 1.19
C TYR A 444 20.22 22.96 0.43
N LYS A 445 20.16 23.02 -0.89
CA LYS A 445 21.31 22.79 -1.76
C LYS A 445 21.24 23.74 -2.95
N ALA A 446 22.32 24.47 -3.18
CA ALA A 446 22.39 25.46 -4.25
C ALA A 446 21.20 26.46 -4.26
N GLY A 447 20.70 26.82 -3.07
CA GLY A 447 19.60 27.75 -2.92
C GLY A 447 18.18 27.16 -2.97
N GLN A 448 17.99 25.86 -3.26
CA GLN A 448 16.69 25.19 -3.32
C GLN A 448 16.50 24.23 -2.14
N GLU A 449 15.25 23.98 -1.75
CA GLU A 449 14.88 22.94 -0.79
C GLU A 449 15.30 21.56 -1.34
N GLU A 450 15.99 20.77 -0.54
CA GLU A 450 16.54 19.45 -0.93
C GLU A 450 16.54 18.54 0.30
N GLY A 451 16.33 17.23 0.13
CA GLY A 451 16.41 16.26 1.21
C GLY A 451 15.19 16.32 2.12
N GLN A 452 15.37 16.11 3.43
CA GLN A 452 14.25 16.12 4.37
C GLN A 452 13.87 17.56 4.76
N GLY A 453 12.58 17.85 4.72
CA GLY A 453 12.05 19.16 5.06
C GLY A 453 10.64 19.12 5.63
N LYS A 454 10.30 20.17 6.37
CA LYS A 454 9.00 20.39 6.98
C LYS A 454 8.51 21.78 6.63
N ILE A 455 7.34 21.87 6.00
CA ILE A 455 6.67 23.15 5.76
C ILE A 455 5.37 23.21 6.55
N ARG A 456 5.19 24.28 7.31
CA ARG A 456 3.93 24.67 7.92
C ARG A 456 3.35 25.81 7.11
N TYR A 457 2.18 25.58 6.53
CA TYR A 457 1.45 26.59 5.77
C TYR A 457 0.69 27.55 6.69
N ALA A 458 0.42 28.75 6.20
CA ALA A 458 -0.31 29.78 6.94
C ALA A 458 -1.73 29.35 7.35
N ASP A 459 -2.37 28.45 6.60
CA ASP A 459 -3.66 27.85 6.92
C ASP A 459 -3.60 26.79 8.03
N GLY A 460 -2.41 26.46 8.51
CA GLY A 460 -2.16 25.44 9.54
C GLY A 460 -1.88 24.05 8.98
N ALA A 461 -1.98 23.83 7.66
CA ALA A 461 -1.54 22.58 7.06
C ALA A 461 -0.03 22.37 7.27
N VAL A 462 0.39 21.12 7.36
CA VAL A 462 1.80 20.76 7.56
C VAL A 462 2.16 19.65 6.59
N TYR A 463 3.25 19.82 5.85
CA TYR A 463 3.90 18.72 5.13
C TYR A 463 5.27 18.45 5.73
N GLU A 464 5.62 17.17 5.87
CA GLU A 464 6.92 16.69 6.33
C GLU A 464 7.34 15.52 5.45
N GLY A 465 8.48 15.65 4.77
CA GLY A 465 8.95 14.64 3.83
C GLY A 465 10.12 15.09 2.96
N GLU A 466 10.32 14.39 1.86
CA GLU A 466 11.42 14.59 0.92
C GLU A 466 11.16 15.73 -0.08
N TYR A 467 12.21 16.49 -0.36
CA TYR A 467 12.27 17.54 -1.38
C TYR A 467 13.40 17.27 -2.36
N ILE A 468 13.15 17.53 -3.64
CA ILE A 468 14.18 17.58 -4.67
C ILE A 468 13.98 18.85 -5.48
N ALA A 469 15.03 19.68 -5.56
CA ALA A 469 15.02 20.92 -6.34
C ALA A 469 13.80 21.84 -6.06
N GLY A 470 13.39 21.94 -4.79
CA GLY A 470 12.27 22.79 -4.36
C GLY A 470 10.88 22.16 -4.42
N GLN A 471 10.75 20.93 -4.92
CA GLN A 471 9.47 20.24 -5.04
C GLN A 471 9.37 19.08 -4.07
N ARG A 472 8.16 18.79 -3.57
CA ARG A 472 7.90 17.57 -2.81
C ARG A 472 8.04 16.37 -3.72
N GLU A 473 8.86 15.43 -3.32
CA GLU A 473 9.20 14.22 -4.06
C GLU A 473 9.36 13.06 -3.05
N GLY A 474 9.30 11.81 -3.47
CA GLY A 474 9.52 10.68 -2.58
C GLY A 474 8.46 10.58 -1.48
N ARG A 475 8.82 10.10 -0.28
CA ARG A 475 7.83 9.85 0.79
C ARG A 475 7.59 11.09 1.64
N GLY A 476 6.34 11.29 2.05
CA GLY A 476 5.99 12.36 2.96
C GLY A 476 4.61 12.22 3.59
N THR A 477 4.38 13.04 4.62
CA THR A 477 3.10 13.14 5.33
C THR A 477 2.57 14.55 5.20
N THR A 478 1.30 14.70 4.79
CA THR A 478 0.58 15.98 4.85
C THR A 478 -0.56 15.88 5.85
N ARG A 479 -0.60 16.78 6.81
CA ARG A 479 -1.76 17.05 7.67
C ARG A 479 -2.41 18.32 7.15
N TYR A 480 -3.62 18.20 6.62
CA TYR A 480 -4.36 19.32 6.06
C TYR A 480 -5.06 20.11 7.17
N ALA A 481 -5.35 21.39 6.92
CA ALA A 481 -6.09 22.25 7.85
C ALA A 481 -7.50 21.69 8.18
N SER A 482 -8.07 20.89 7.28
CA SER A 482 -9.35 20.18 7.50
C SER A 482 -9.28 19.07 8.54
N GLY A 483 -8.08 18.67 8.97
CA GLY A 483 -7.85 17.47 9.80
C GLY A 483 -7.61 16.20 9.00
N ALA A 484 -7.79 16.23 7.67
CA ALA A 484 -7.41 15.11 6.81
C ALA A 484 -5.90 14.88 6.84
N VAL A 485 -5.47 13.64 6.63
CA VAL A 485 -4.05 13.25 6.63
C VAL A 485 -3.73 12.38 5.44
N TYR A 486 -2.71 12.74 4.67
CA TYR A 486 -2.11 11.88 3.67
C TYR A 486 -0.75 11.40 4.13
N PHE A 487 -0.47 10.12 3.96
CA PHE A 487 0.84 9.50 4.12
C PHE A 487 1.14 8.70 2.86
N GLY A 488 2.22 9.00 2.16
CA GLY A 488 2.53 8.27 0.93
C GLY A 488 3.60 8.94 0.09
N GLU A 489 3.64 8.56 -1.17
CA GLU A 489 4.59 9.07 -2.13
C GLU A 489 4.09 10.37 -2.81
N TYR A 490 5.05 11.18 -3.22
CA TYR A 490 4.91 12.46 -3.91
C TYR A 490 5.82 12.48 -5.13
N LYS A 491 5.35 13.17 -6.17
CA LYS A 491 6.14 13.46 -7.37
C LYS A 491 5.77 14.83 -7.89
N ALA A 492 6.75 15.72 -8.02
CA ALA A 492 6.53 17.09 -8.46
C ALA A 492 5.33 17.78 -7.76
N ASP A 493 5.31 17.74 -6.42
CA ASP A 493 4.26 18.30 -5.57
C ASP A 493 2.88 17.60 -5.61
N GLU A 494 2.71 16.54 -6.38
CA GLU A 494 1.45 15.80 -6.45
C GLU A 494 1.56 14.44 -5.74
N ARG A 495 0.46 13.98 -5.12
CA ARG A 495 0.38 12.61 -4.59
C ARG A 495 0.61 11.63 -5.74
N HIS A 496 1.48 10.65 -5.52
CA HIS A 496 1.87 9.68 -6.52
C HIS A 496 2.17 8.34 -5.86
N GLY A 497 2.26 7.25 -6.63
CA GLY A 497 2.67 5.95 -6.10
C GLY A 497 1.69 5.43 -5.04
N GLN A 498 2.19 4.76 -4.02
CA GLN A 498 1.35 4.23 -2.94
C GLN A 498 1.09 5.28 -1.85
N GLY A 499 -0.13 5.31 -1.32
CA GLY A 499 -0.46 6.18 -0.21
C GLY A 499 -1.75 5.85 0.52
N THR A 500 -1.86 6.39 1.73
CA THR A 500 -3.03 6.34 2.61
C THR A 500 -3.55 7.76 2.81
N TYR A 501 -4.82 7.99 2.52
CA TYR A 501 -5.52 9.24 2.81
C TYR A 501 -6.64 8.99 3.81
N ARG A 502 -6.51 9.59 4.99
CA ARG A 502 -7.54 9.62 6.03
C ARG A 502 -8.30 10.93 5.90
N TYR A 503 -9.58 10.85 5.55
CA TYR A 503 -10.46 11.98 5.43
C TYR A 503 -10.88 12.50 6.81
N ALA A 504 -11.25 13.78 6.90
CA ALA A 504 -11.78 14.36 8.13
C ALA A 504 -13.11 13.71 8.58
N SER A 505 -13.84 13.07 7.66
CA SER A 505 -15.04 12.27 7.94
C SER A 505 -14.75 10.97 8.70
N GLY A 506 -13.49 10.53 8.74
CA GLY A 506 -13.10 9.19 9.21
C GLY A 506 -13.01 8.16 8.09
N ASP A 507 -13.40 8.50 6.86
CA ASP A 507 -13.16 7.63 5.71
C ASP A 507 -11.66 7.47 5.46
N ILE A 508 -11.26 6.34 4.88
CA ILE A 508 -9.86 6.01 4.60
C ILE A 508 -9.76 5.46 3.19
N TYR A 509 -8.87 6.02 2.36
CA TYR A 509 -8.43 5.39 1.12
C TYR A 509 -6.97 4.93 1.26
N GLU A 510 -6.69 3.70 0.84
CA GLU A 510 -5.35 3.11 0.80
C GLU A 510 -5.14 2.52 -0.60
N GLY A 511 -4.16 3.01 -1.34
CA GLY A 511 -3.90 2.49 -2.68
C GLY A 511 -3.00 3.38 -3.51
N GLU A 512 -3.04 3.14 -4.82
CA GLU A 512 -2.22 3.86 -5.78
C GLU A 512 -2.81 5.24 -6.12
N TYR A 513 -1.91 6.18 -6.38
CA TYR A 513 -2.15 7.56 -6.77
C TYR A 513 -1.35 7.91 -8.02
N LYS A 514 -1.96 8.72 -8.89
CA LYS A 514 -1.31 9.31 -10.06
C LYS A 514 -1.81 10.74 -10.25
N ALA A 515 -0.85 11.66 -10.28
CA ALA A 515 -1.12 13.09 -10.46
C ALA A 515 -2.17 13.63 -9.47
N GLY A 516 -2.04 13.24 -8.20
CA GLY A 516 -2.96 13.68 -7.15
C GLY A 516 -4.26 12.89 -7.04
N LEU A 517 -4.59 12.01 -7.97
CA LEU A 517 -5.86 11.25 -8.00
C LEU A 517 -5.64 9.77 -7.69
N ALA A 518 -6.61 9.12 -7.06
CA ALA A 518 -6.64 7.66 -6.91
C ALA A 518 -6.69 6.99 -8.29
N GLU A 519 -5.78 6.05 -8.51
CA GLU A 519 -5.56 5.35 -9.77
C GLU A 519 -5.11 3.92 -9.45
N GLY A 520 -5.38 2.95 -10.31
CA GLY A 520 -4.89 1.58 -10.11
C GLY A 520 -5.71 0.84 -9.04
N ARG A 521 -5.06 0.08 -8.15
CA ARG A 521 -5.77 -0.68 -7.11
C ARG A 521 -5.79 0.07 -5.78
N GLY A 522 -6.92 -0.01 -5.08
CA GLY A 522 -7.06 0.60 -3.77
C GLY A 522 -8.28 0.12 -2.99
N THR A 523 -8.19 0.33 -1.69
CA THR A 523 -9.21 0.02 -0.68
C THR A 523 -9.75 1.32 -0.11
N PHE A 524 -11.07 1.51 -0.16
CA PHE A 524 -11.77 2.61 0.48
C PHE A 524 -12.64 2.08 1.61
N ARG A 525 -12.33 2.48 2.84
CA ARG A 525 -13.09 2.18 4.04
C ARG A 525 -13.92 3.42 4.40
N HIS A 526 -15.23 3.25 4.42
CA HIS A 526 -16.17 4.26 4.86
C HIS A 526 -16.22 4.28 6.39
N ALA A 527 -16.44 5.46 6.97
CA ALA A 527 -16.58 5.63 8.42
C ALA A 527 -17.77 4.85 9.01
N ASP A 528 -18.77 4.49 8.19
CA ASP A 528 -19.91 3.66 8.57
C ASP A 528 -19.62 2.14 8.59
N GLY A 529 -18.38 1.75 8.26
CA GLY A 529 -17.94 0.35 8.17
C GLY A 529 -18.04 -0.28 6.79
N GLY A 530 -18.59 0.44 5.79
CA GLY A 530 -18.55 0.00 4.40
C GLY A 530 -17.11 -0.09 3.87
N VAL A 531 -16.83 -1.06 3.00
CA VAL A 531 -15.50 -1.26 2.41
C VAL A 531 -15.63 -1.54 0.93
N TYR A 532 -14.91 -0.79 0.10
CA TYR A 532 -14.71 -1.09 -1.31
C TYR A 532 -13.25 -1.45 -1.57
N GLU A 533 -13.01 -2.55 -2.25
CA GLU A 533 -11.69 -3.01 -2.70
C GLU A 533 -11.76 -3.22 -4.21
N GLY A 534 -10.91 -2.55 -4.98
CA GLY A 534 -10.95 -2.72 -6.42
C GLY A 534 -10.10 -1.74 -7.21
N GLU A 535 -10.42 -1.65 -8.50
CA GLU A 535 -9.76 -0.75 -9.44
C GLU A 535 -10.36 0.67 -9.41
N TRP A 536 -9.47 1.64 -9.60
CA TRP A 536 -9.70 3.08 -9.55
C TRP A 536 -9.11 3.74 -10.80
N LYS A 537 -9.79 4.77 -11.26
CA LYS A 537 -9.31 5.63 -12.33
C LYS A 537 -9.80 7.05 -12.08
N ALA A 538 -8.87 8.00 -11.94
CA ALA A 538 -9.19 9.40 -11.68
C ALA A 538 -10.25 9.59 -10.57
N ASP A 539 -9.98 9.06 -9.37
CA ASP A 539 -10.86 9.11 -8.19
C ASP A 539 -12.19 8.35 -8.29
N GLN A 540 -12.41 7.57 -9.35
CA GLN A 540 -13.64 6.81 -9.55
C GLN A 540 -13.39 5.30 -9.60
N LYS A 541 -14.34 4.52 -9.07
CA LYS A 541 -14.37 3.05 -9.24
C LYS A 541 -14.50 2.75 -10.75
N ASP A 542 -13.50 2.08 -11.33
CA ASP A 542 -13.46 1.76 -12.77
C ASP A 542 -12.65 0.48 -12.95
N GLY A 543 -13.27 -0.57 -13.46
CA GLY A 543 -12.70 -1.93 -13.47
C GLY A 543 -13.40 -2.85 -12.48
N HIS A 544 -12.74 -3.92 -12.06
CA HIS A 544 -13.35 -4.90 -11.16
C HIS A 544 -13.17 -4.49 -9.69
N GLY A 545 -14.19 -4.76 -8.86
CA GLY A 545 -14.11 -4.51 -7.43
C GLY A 545 -15.22 -5.17 -6.61
N THR A 546 -14.93 -5.34 -5.33
CA THR A 546 -15.84 -5.85 -4.31
C THR A 546 -16.23 -4.72 -3.37
N HIS A 547 -17.54 -4.51 -3.18
CA HIS A 547 -18.10 -3.51 -2.27
C HIS A 547 -18.93 -4.19 -1.20
N ARG A 548 -18.45 -4.16 0.04
CA ARG A 548 -19.18 -4.57 1.24
C ARG A 548 -19.84 -3.33 1.84
N HIS A 549 -21.15 -3.26 1.80
CA HIS A 549 -21.90 -2.16 2.37
C HIS A 549 -22.03 -2.34 3.90
N ALA A 550 -22.19 -1.23 4.64
CA ALA A 550 -22.36 -1.26 6.09
C ALA A 550 -23.57 -2.10 6.56
N ASN A 551 -24.61 -2.22 5.72
CA ASN A 551 -25.78 -3.07 6.00
C ASN A 551 -25.54 -4.58 5.75
N GLY A 552 -24.32 -4.99 5.38
CA GLY A 552 -23.96 -6.38 5.09
C GLY A 552 -24.21 -6.81 3.64
N ALA A 553 -24.80 -5.97 2.79
CA ALA A 553 -24.91 -6.25 1.36
C ALA A 553 -23.52 -6.27 0.72
N VAL A 554 -23.31 -7.14 -0.28
CA VAL A 554 -22.02 -7.28 -0.96
C VAL A 554 -22.25 -7.27 -2.46
N TYR A 555 -21.57 -6.38 -3.18
CA TYR A 555 -21.44 -6.46 -4.63
C TYR A 555 -20.04 -6.91 -5.00
N ASP A 556 -19.92 -7.84 -5.94
CA ASP A 556 -18.67 -8.28 -6.54
C ASP A 556 -18.83 -8.22 -8.05
N GLY A 557 -18.12 -7.33 -8.73
CA GLY A 557 -18.33 -7.16 -10.17
C GLY A 557 -17.62 -5.98 -10.79
N GLN A 558 -18.02 -5.68 -12.01
CA GLN A 558 -17.44 -4.62 -12.81
C GLN A 558 -18.06 -3.25 -12.49
N TYR A 559 -17.24 -2.21 -12.58
CA TYR A 559 -17.58 -0.81 -12.40
C TYR A 559 -17.13 0.04 -13.58
N LYS A 560 -17.88 1.11 -13.85
CA LYS A 560 -17.49 2.18 -14.78
C LYS A 560 -17.93 3.53 -14.22
N ALA A 561 -16.98 4.45 -14.08
CA ALA A 561 -17.25 5.81 -13.58
C ALA A 561 -18.07 5.82 -12.27
N GLY A 562 -17.70 4.96 -11.31
CA GLY A 562 -18.38 4.82 -10.03
C GLY A 562 -19.65 3.96 -10.02
N GLN A 563 -20.18 3.56 -11.18
CA GLN A 563 -21.43 2.81 -11.30
C GLN A 563 -21.18 1.34 -11.61
N ARG A 564 -22.06 0.45 -11.14
CA ARG A 564 -22.03 -0.98 -11.52
C ARG A 564 -22.31 -1.12 -13.01
N GLU A 565 -21.50 -1.91 -13.69
CA GLU A 565 -21.50 -2.05 -15.15
C GLU A 565 -21.14 -3.51 -15.50
N ARG A 566 -21.54 -4.00 -16.68
CA ARG A 566 -21.27 -5.38 -17.14
C ARG A 566 -21.69 -6.43 -16.09
N ARG A 567 -20.92 -7.51 -15.92
CA ARG A 567 -21.29 -8.62 -15.04
C ARG A 567 -20.90 -8.37 -13.59
N GLY A 568 -21.78 -8.78 -12.68
CA GLY A 568 -21.54 -8.75 -11.24
C GLY A 568 -22.53 -9.59 -10.46
N THR A 569 -22.14 -9.96 -9.25
CA THR A 569 -22.95 -10.65 -8.26
C THR A 569 -23.25 -9.71 -7.11
N PHE A 570 -24.53 -9.51 -6.79
CA PHE A 570 -24.99 -8.73 -5.66
C PHE A 570 -25.69 -9.66 -4.66
N ARG A 571 -25.15 -9.74 -3.45
CA ARG A 571 -25.80 -10.34 -2.29
C ARG A 571 -26.44 -9.23 -1.46
N TYR A 572 -27.75 -9.28 -1.35
CA TYR A 572 -28.52 -8.30 -0.58
C TYR A 572 -28.41 -8.59 0.92
N ALA A 573 -28.72 -7.58 1.74
CA ALA A 573 -28.65 -7.69 3.20
C ALA A 573 -29.64 -8.72 3.78
N ASP A 574 -30.76 -8.94 3.09
CA ASP A 574 -31.74 -9.99 3.42
C ASP A 574 -31.25 -11.40 3.03
N GLY A 575 -30.13 -11.52 2.32
CA GLY A 575 -29.58 -12.79 1.85
C GLY A 575 -30.04 -13.21 0.45
N ALA A 576 -30.94 -12.47 -0.19
CA ALA A 576 -31.22 -12.66 -1.61
C ALA A 576 -29.95 -12.43 -2.44
N THR A 577 -29.88 -13.02 -3.63
CA THR A 577 -28.75 -12.83 -4.54
C THR A 577 -29.21 -12.50 -5.95
N PHE A 578 -28.46 -11.65 -6.63
CA PHE A 578 -28.58 -11.43 -8.06
C PHE A 578 -27.22 -11.66 -8.70
N GLN A 579 -27.17 -12.46 -9.76
CA GLN A 579 -25.98 -12.67 -10.57
C GLN A 579 -26.36 -12.39 -12.02
N GLY A 580 -25.77 -11.37 -12.63
CA GLY A 580 -26.17 -10.98 -13.98
C GLY A 580 -25.45 -9.78 -14.51
N GLU A 581 -26.02 -9.22 -15.56
CA GLU A 581 -25.54 -8.01 -16.22
C GLU A 581 -26.14 -6.74 -15.57
N TRP A 582 -25.35 -5.67 -15.64
CA TRP A 582 -25.58 -4.37 -15.02
C TRP A 582 -25.24 -3.28 -16.03
N LYS A 583 -26.00 -2.19 -15.99
CA LYS A 583 -25.75 -0.99 -16.79
C LYS A 583 -26.17 0.24 -16.01
N ALA A 584 -25.27 1.22 -15.90
CA ALA A 584 -25.51 2.45 -15.14
C ALA A 584 -26.09 2.21 -13.72
N GLY A 585 -25.60 1.17 -13.04
CA GLY A 585 -26.05 0.81 -11.70
C GLY A 585 -27.35 0.00 -11.60
N GLN A 586 -28.04 -0.28 -12.70
CA GLN A 586 -29.29 -1.05 -12.75
C GLN A 586 -29.07 -2.45 -13.33
N ARG A 587 -29.93 -3.41 -12.99
CA ARG A 587 -29.93 -4.75 -13.61
C ARG A 587 -30.38 -4.61 -15.07
N GLU A 588 -29.62 -5.18 -15.98
CA GLU A 588 -29.83 -5.06 -17.44
C GLU A 588 -29.38 -6.35 -18.09
N GLY A 589 -30.02 -6.81 -19.17
CA GLY A 589 -29.62 -8.02 -19.89
C GLY A 589 -29.91 -9.30 -19.09
N GLN A 590 -29.10 -10.34 -19.28
CA GLN A 590 -29.37 -11.66 -18.67
C GLN A 590 -28.96 -11.70 -17.19
N GLY A 591 -29.79 -12.32 -16.35
CA GLY A 591 -29.48 -12.50 -14.93
C GLY A 591 -30.32 -13.56 -14.22
N THR A 592 -29.80 -13.98 -13.07
CA THR A 592 -30.44 -14.90 -12.13
C THR A 592 -30.65 -14.18 -10.81
N TYR A 593 -31.90 -14.10 -10.34
CA TYR A 593 -32.25 -13.61 -9.01
C TYR A 593 -32.73 -14.76 -8.15
N ARG A 594 -32.11 -14.95 -6.99
CA ARG A 594 -32.47 -15.95 -5.99
C ARG A 594 -33.03 -15.22 -4.77
N PHE A 595 -34.31 -15.43 -4.51
CA PHE A 595 -35.03 -14.80 -3.41
C PHE A 595 -34.71 -15.49 -2.09
N ILE A 596 -34.89 -14.79 -0.96
CA ILE A 596 -34.75 -15.38 0.38
C ILE A 596 -35.76 -16.51 0.64
N SER A 597 -36.92 -16.46 -0.03
CA SER A 597 -37.95 -17.52 0.00
C SER A 597 -37.46 -18.85 -0.58
N GLY A 598 -36.37 -18.83 -1.36
CA GLY A 598 -35.92 -19.96 -2.17
C GLY A 598 -36.40 -19.91 -3.62
N ASP A 599 -37.28 -18.96 -3.95
CA ASP A 599 -37.70 -18.72 -5.34
C ASP A 599 -36.50 -18.28 -6.19
N VAL A 600 -36.54 -18.58 -7.49
CA VAL A 600 -35.48 -18.27 -8.44
C VAL A 600 -36.09 -17.74 -9.72
N TYR A 601 -35.67 -16.56 -10.17
CA TYR A 601 -35.94 -16.07 -11.52
C TYR A 601 -34.66 -16.09 -12.36
N GLU A 602 -34.75 -16.61 -13.57
CA GLU A 602 -33.67 -16.62 -14.57
C GLU A 602 -34.22 -16.04 -15.89
N GLY A 603 -33.68 -14.92 -16.36
CA GLY A 603 -34.19 -14.27 -17.57
C GLY A 603 -33.55 -12.94 -17.88
N GLU A 604 -34.17 -12.21 -18.79
CA GLU A 604 -33.75 -10.88 -19.23
C GLU A 604 -34.30 -9.78 -18.30
N TYR A 605 -33.50 -8.71 -18.13
CA TYR A 605 -33.81 -7.53 -17.35
C TYR A 605 -33.66 -6.28 -18.20
N LYS A 606 -34.52 -5.30 -17.94
CA LYS A 606 -34.42 -3.97 -18.52
C LYS A 606 -34.85 -2.93 -17.49
N ASP A 607 -34.04 -1.88 -17.33
CA ASP A 607 -34.28 -0.81 -16.35
C ASP A 607 -34.57 -1.36 -14.93
N GLY A 608 -33.89 -2.46 -14.57
CA GLY A 608 -34.04 -3.12 -13.28
C GLY A 608 -35.25 -4.03 -13.11
N GLN A 609 -36.09 -4.25 -14.14
CA GLN A 609 -37.29 -5.10 -14.09
C GLN A 609 -37.16 -6.31 -15.02
N GLU A 610 -37.87 -7.39 -14.72
CA GLU A 610 -37.94 -8.58 -15.57
C GLU A 610 -38.59 -8.21 -16.92
N GLU A 611 -37.94 -8.58 -18.02
CA GLU A 611 -38.35 -8.26 -19.38
C GLU A 611 -38.08 -9.49 -20.28
N GLY A 612 -38.79 -9.62 -21.41
CA GLY A 612 -38.53 -10.68 -22.38
C GLY A 612 -38.86 -12.07 -21.84
N ARG A 613 -38.12 -13.10 -22.25
CA ARG A 613 -38.37 -14.49 -21.80
C ARG A 613 -37.63 -14.80 -20.52
N GLY A 614 -38.32 -15.42 -19.56
CA GLY A 614 -37.75 -15.83 -18.29
C GLY A 614 -38.38 -17.10 -17.73
N THR A 615 -37.66 -17.71 -16.78
CA THR A 615 -38.07 -18.87 -16.00
C THR A 615 -38.12 -18.50 -14.53
N PHE A 616 -39.28 -18.66 -13.89
CA PHE A 616 -39.46 -18.50 -12.46
C PHE A 616 -39.71 -19.86 -11.81
N ARG A 617 -38.81 -20.29 -10.94
CA ARG A 617 -38.93 -21.51 -10.12
C ARG A 617 -39.34 -21.10 -8.72
N TYR A 618 -40.48 -21.59 -8.27
CA TYR A 618 -41.01 -21.33 -6.94
C TYR A 618 -40.40 -22.34 -5.95
N ALA A 619 -40.28 -21.94 -4.68
CA ALA A 619 -39.73 -22.76 -3.61
C ALA A 619 -40.56 -24.04 -3.36
N ASP A 620 -41.85 -24.04 -3.70
CA ASP A 620 -42.73 -25.20 -3.63
C ASP A 620 -42.51 -26.22 -4.78
N GLY A 621 -41.64 -25.90 -5.74
CA GLY A 621 -41.34 -26.72 -6.91
C GLY A 621 -42.14 -26.36 -8.17
N ALA A 622 -43.09 -25.42 -8.09
CA ALA A 622 -43.76 -24.90 -9.27
C ALA A 622 -42.77 -24.15 -10.18
N VAL A 623 -43.04 -24.12 -11.48
CA VAL A 623 -42.18 -23.45 -12.48
C VAL A 623 -43.03 -22.72 -13.50
N TYR A 624 -42.76 -21.45 -13.73
CA TYR A 624 -43.29 -20.68 -14.85
C TYR A 624 -42.18 -20.41 -15.86
N GLU A 625 -42.46 -20.63 -17.15
CA GLU A 625 -41.59 -20.30 -18.27
C GLU A 625 -42.40 -19.49 -19.28
N GLY A 626 -42.02 -18.24 -19.54
CA GLY A 626 -42.80 -17.39 -20.44
C GLY A 626 -42.27 -15.97 -20.60
N GLU A 627 -43.09 -15.12 -21.21
CA GLU A 627 -42.77 -13.72 -21.46
C GLU A 627 -43.10 -12.82 -20.25
N TYR A 628 -42.31 -11.76 -20.10
CA TYR A 628 -42.39 -10.73 -19.06
C TYR A 628 -42.29 -9.35 -19.69
N ILE A 629 -43.10 -8.40 -19.20
CA ILE A 629 -42.97 -6.98 -19.49
C ILE A 629 -43.08 -6.22 -18.17
N ALA A 630 -42.08 -5.39 -17.86
CA ALA A 630 -42.06 -4.56 -16.65
C ALA A 630 -42.36 -5.36 -15.36
N GLY A 631 -41.75 -6.54 -15.23
CA GLY A 631 -41.91 -7.42 -14.07
C GLY A 631 -43.18 -8.28 -14.03
N GLN A 632 -44.09 -8.11 -15.00
CA GLN A 632 -45.35 -8.86 -15.03
C GLN A 632 -45.31 -9.93 -16.11
N ARG A 633 -45.89 -11.11 -15.82
CA ARG A 633 -46.11 -12.15 -16.83
C ARG A 633 -47.04 -11.62 -17.91
N GLU A 634 -46.60 -11.68 -19.15
CA GLU A 634 -47.31 -11.19 -20.33
C GLU A 634 -47.11 -12.20 -21.47
N GLY A 635 -47.97 -12.18 -22.49
CA GLY A 635 -47.79 -13.04 -23.67
C GLY A 635 -47.97 -14.53 -23.36
N ARG A 636 -47.31 -15.42 -24.10
CA ARG A 636 -47.46 -16.88 -23.92
C ARG A 636 -46.52 -17.41 -22.85
N GLY A 637 -47.02 -18.32 -22.03
CA GLY A 637 -46.23 -19.00 -21.00
C GLY A 637 -46.78 -20.36 -20.58
N THR A 638 -45.89 -21.15 -19.98
CA THR A 638 -46.16 -22.47 -19.41
C THR A 638 -45.98 -22.39 -17.90
N PHE A 639 -46.97 -22.81 -17.12
CA PHE A 639 -46.91 -22.92 -15.67
C PHE A 639 -47.06 -24.38 -15.26
N ARG A 640 -46.02 -24.95 -14.67
CA ARG A 640 -46.02 -26.28 -14.05
C ARG A 640 -46.26 -26.09 -12.55
N HIS A 641 -47.36 -26.63 -12.05
CA HIS A 641 -47.71 -26.62 -10.64
C HIS A 641 -46.91 -27.69 -9.87
N ALA A 642 -46.75 -27.48 -8.56
CA ALA A 642 -46.03 -28.41 -7.68
C ALA A 642 -46.67 -29.82 -7.62
N ASP A 643 -47.97 -29.92 -7.86
CA ASP A 643 -48.71 -31.19 -7.94
C ASP A 643 -48.48 -31.95 -9.26
N GLY A 644 -47.75 -31.36 -10.22
CA GLY A 644 -47.50 -31.91 -11.56
C GLY A 644 -48.47 -31.42 -12.64
N GLY A 645 -49.49 -30.63 -12.28
CA GLY A 645 -50.38 -29.99 -13.25
C GLY A 645 -49.63 -29.00 -14.15
N VAL A 646 -50.03 -28.84 -15.40
CA VAL A 646 -49.37 -27.96 -16.38
C VAL A 646 -50.41 -27.10 -17.10
N TYR A 647 -50.29 -25.79 -16.96
CA TYR A 647 -51.02 -24.81 -17.77
C TYR A 647 -50.14 -24.26 -18.89
N GLU A 648 -50.67 -24.19 -20.11
CA GLU A 648 -50.04 -23.55 -21.27
C GLU A 648 -51.04 -22.56 -21.87
N GLY A 649 -50.70 -21.29 -21.95
CA GLY A 649 -51.62 -20.28 -22.48
C GLY A 649 -51.09 -18.86 -22.44
N GLU A 650 -51.98 -17.90 -22.67
CA GLU A 650 -51.65 -16.46 -22.66
C GLU A 650 -51.80 -15.86 -21.25
N TYR A 651 -51.03 -14.81 -21.00
CA TYR A 651 -50.99 -14.01 -19.79
C TYR A 651 -51.09 -12.53 -20.15
N LYS A 652 -51.78 -11.77 -19.30
CA LYS A 652 -51.86 -10.32 -19.36
C LYS A 652 -51.88 -9.76 -17.95
N LEU A 653 -51.00 -8.80 -17.65
CA LEU A 653 -50.87 -8.20 -16.32
C LEU A 653 -50.72 -9.25 -15.20
N GLY A 654 -49.94 -10.31 -15.45
CA GLY A 654 -49.69 -11.38 -14.49
C GLY A 654 -50.80 -12.42 -14.35
N GLN A 655 -51.95 -12.26 -15.02
CA GLN A 655 -53.10 -13.16 -14.93
C GLN A 655 -53.28 -13.96 -16.22
N ARG A 656 -53.86 -15.16 -16.13
CA ARG A 656 -54.20 -15.96 -17.32
C ARG A 656 -55.23 -15.21 -18.16
N GLN A 657 -54.96 -15.09 -19.45
CA GLN A 657 -55.80 -14.38 -20.41
C GLN A 657 -55.93 -15.24 -21.68
N GLY A 658 -56.98 -15.03 -22.46
CA GLY A 658 -57.12 -15.64 -23.77
C GLY A 658 -57.26 -17.16 -23.69
N ARG A 659 -56.72 -17.87 -24.68
CA ARG A 659 -56.93 -19.33 -24.81
C ARG A 659 -55.83 -20.08 -24.07
N GLY A 660 -56.19 -21.13 -23.35
CA GLY A 660 -55.23 -21.94 -22.61
C GLY A 660 -55.64 -23.40 -22.46
N MET A 661 -54.65 -24.24 -22.23
CA MET A 661 -54.78 -25.67 -21.94
C MET A 661 -54.24 -25.94 -20.54
N PHE A 662 -54.97 -26.71 -19.74
CA PHE A 662 -54.57 -27.18 -18.42
C PHE A 662 -54.56 -28.70 -18.40
N ARG A 663 -53.41 -29.31 -18.20
CA ARG A 663 -53.25 -30.74 -17.90
C ARG A 663 -53.17 -30.91 -16.38
N TYR A 664 -54.11 -31.62 -15.80
CA TYR A 664 -54.17 -31.89 -14.38
C TYR A 664 -53.24 -33.04 -13.98
N ALA A 665 -52.89 -33.12 -12.70
CA ALA A 665 -52.01 -34.16 -12.16
C ALA A 665 -52.59 -35.58 -12.32
N ASP A 666 -53.92 -35.72 -12.35
CA ASP A 666 -54.64 -36.97 -12.63
C ASP A 666 -54.67 -37.35 -14.13
N GLY A 667 -54.07 -36.51 -14.99
CA GLY A 667 -54.00 -36.69 -16.44
C GLY A 667 -55.19 -36.11 -17.20
N HIS A 668 -56.23 -35.59 -16.54
CA HIS A 668 -57.30 -34.89 -17.24
C HIS A 668 -56.77 -33.66 -17.98
N THR A 669 -57.31 -33.37 -19.16
CA THR A 669 -56.93 -32.18 -19.94
C THR A 669 -58.13 -31.28 -20.11
N GLU A 670 -57.99 -30.00 -19.79
CA GLU A 670 -59.00 -28.99 -20.02
C GLU A 670 -58.47 -27.93 -21.00
N VAL A 671 -59.31 -27.49 -21.92
CA VAL A 671 -59.05 -26.38 -22.82
C VAL A 671 -60.18 -25.36 -22.70
N SER A 672 -59.83 -24.13 -22.36
CA SER A 672 -60.78 -23.07 -21.97
C SER A 672 -60.27 -21.69 -22.41
N VAL A 673 -61.18 -20.72 -22.45
CA VAL A 673 -60.85 -19.29 -22.55
C VAL A 673 -60.82 -18.67 -21.16
N PHE A 674 -59.83 -17.82 -20.90
CA PHE A 674 -59.59 -17.11 -19.65
C PHE A 674 -59.71 -15.61 -19.85
N ASP A 675 -60.33 -14.93 -18.90
CA ASP A 675 -60.37 -13.48 -18.78
C ASP A 675 -60.05 -13.11 -17.34
N ALA A 676 -58.96 -12.35 -17.13
CA ALA A 676 -58.48 -11.98 -15.79
C ALA A 676 -58.36 -13.17 -14.82
N GLY A 677 -57.83 -14.30 -15.31
CA GLY A 677 -57.64 -15.53 -14.54
C GLY A 677 -58.88 -16.42 -14.37
N VAL A 678 -60.06 -15.95 -14.78
CA VAL A 678 -61.36 -16.64 -14.67
C VAL A 678 -61.70 -17.34 -15.98
N ARG A 679 -62.25 -18.56 -15.90
CA ARG A 679 -62.73 -19.29 -17.09
C ARG A 679 -64.02 -18.66 -17.59
N VAL A 680 -64.06 -18.31 -18.87
CA VAL A 680 -65.21 -17.66 -19.51
C VAL A 680 -65.66 -18.44 -20.73
N GLY A 681 -66.98 -18.45 -20.95
CA GLY A 681 -67.58 -19.11 -22.11
C GLY A 681 -67.47 -20.63 -22.07
N GLU A 682 -67.46 -21.22 -23.26
CA GLU A 682 -67.44 -22.66 -23.46
C GLU A 682 -65.99 -23.21 -23.48
N GLY A 683 -65.82 -24.42 -22.97
CA GLY A 683 -64.55 -25.16 -22.99
C GLY A 683 -64.77 -26.66 -23.09
N VAL A 684 -63.70 -27.44 -23.07
CA VAL A 684 -63.75 -28.90 -23.12
C VAL A 684 -62.82 -29.50 -22.07
N ARG A 685 -63.29 -30.52 -21.34
CA ARG A 685 -62.46 -31.37 -20.47
C ARG A 685 -62.43 -32.79 -20.99
N LEU A 686 -61.27 -33.44 -20.97
CA LEU A 686 -61.02 -34.79 -21.46
C LEU A 686 -60.43 -35.66 -20.35
N THR A 687 -60.77 -36.95 -20.37
CA THR A 687 -60.10 -37.95 -19.54
C THR A 687 -58.63 -38.15 -19.95
N ALA A 688 -57.80 -38.70 -19.05
CA ALA A 688 -56.39 -38.97 -19.34
C ALA A 688 -56.18 -39.92 -20.53
N ASP A 689 -57.10 -40.87 -20.71
CA ASP A 689 -57.13 -41.79 -21.85
C ASP A 689 -57.84 -41.22 -23.09
N THR A 690 -58.31 -39.97 -23.02
CA THR A 690 -59.05 -39.25 -24.08
C THR A 690 -60.30 -39.96 -24.59
N ARG A 691 -60.89 -40.86 -23.79
CA ARG A 691 -62.10 -41.61 -24.17
C ARG A 691 -63.40 -40.90 -23.80
N THR A 692 -63.37 -40.04 -22.79
CA THR A 692 -64.55 -39.30 -22.32
C THR A 692 -64.27 -37.80 -22.39
N ALA A 693 -65.25 -37.02 -22.81
CA ALA A 693 -65.17 -35.57 -22.90
C ALA A 693 -66.41 -34.89 -22.30
N TRP A 694 -66.22 -33.73 -21.69
CA TRP A 694 -67.31 -32.88 -21.19
C TRP A 694 -67.22 -31.50 -21.81
N ARG A 695 -68.38 -30.98 -22.24
CA ARG A 695 -68.56 -29.56 -22.53
C ARG A 695 -68.54 -28.81 -21.20
N LEU A 696 -67.75 -27.75 -21.13
CA LEU A 696 -67.69 -26.85 -19.98
C LEU A 696 -68.40 -25.54 -20.28
N GLN A 697 -69.04 -24.95 -19.28
CA GLN A 697 -69.53 -23.58 -19.30
C GLN A 697 -68.95 -22.83 -18.09
N HIS A 698 -68.20 -21.76 -18.32
CA HIS A 698 -67.47 -21.02 -17.29
C HIS A 698 -66.60 -21.94 -16.39
N GLY A 699 -66.02 -22.99 -16.99
CA GLY A 699 -65.16 -23.97 -16.30
C GLY A 699 -65.89 -25.06 -15.51
N GLN A 700 -67.22 -25.06 -15.49
CA GLN A 700 -68.03 -26.11 -14.86
C GLN A 700 -68.49 -27.12 -15.92
N PRO A 701 -68.43 -28.44 -15.66
CA PRO A 701 -68.99 -29.44 -16.56
C PRO A 701 -70.51 -29.22 -16.75
N LEU A 702 -70.94 -29.11 -18.01
CA LEU A 702 -72.34 -28.96 -18.39
C LEU A 702 -72.96 -30.29 -18.78
N GLU A 703 -72.34 -30.99 -19.73
CA GLU A 703 -72.78 -32.28 -20.25
C GLU A 703 -71.60 -33.09 -20.81
N GLU A 704 -71.72 -34.41 -20.82
CA GLU A 704 -70.79 -35.30 -21.51
C GLU A 704 -71.06 -35.24 -23.02
N ILE A 705 -70.00 -35.16 -23.82
CA ILE A 705 -70.05 -35.04 -25.27
C ILE A 705 -69.17 -36.11 -25.93
N SER A 706 -69.47 -36.47 -27.18
CA SER A 706 -68.60 -37.39 -27.93
C SER A 706 -67.24 -36.74 -28.24
N ILE A 707 -66.24 -37.57 -28.53
CA ILE A 707 -64.90 -37.09 -28.90
C ILE A 707 -64.91 -36.25 -30.18
N GLU A 708 -65.71 -36.62 -31.18
CA GLU A 708 -65.89 -35.82 -32.40
C GLU A 708 -66.51 -34.45 -32.09
N GLU A 709 -67.47 -34.39 -31.18
CA GLU A 709 -68.07 -33.12 -30.77
C GLU A 709 -67.07 -32.26 -29.98
N ALA A 710 -66.27 -32.88 -29.10
CA ALA A 710 -65.19 -32.21 -28.41
C ALA A 710 -64.19 -31.57 -29.38
N LYS A 711 -63.76 -32.30 -30.43
CA LYS A 711 -62.90 -31.74 -31.49
C LYS A 711 -63.55 -30.55 -32.19
N ARG A 712 -64.83 -30.66 -32.56
CA ARG A 712 -65.57 -29.55 -33.20
C ARG A 712 -65.65 -28.30 -32.32
N VAL A 713 -65.88 -28.47 -31.01
CA VAL A 713 -65.91 -27.34 -30.06
C VAL A 713 -64.53 -26.69 -29.98
N ILE A 714 -63.46 -27.48 -29.87
CA ILE A 714 -62.07 -26.98 -29.79
C ILE A 714 -61.71 -26.20 -31.06
N GLU A 715 -61.99 -26.75 -32.24
CA GLU A 715 -61.74 -26.09 -33.54
C GLU A 715 -62.56 -24.80 -33.69
N ARG A 716 -63.87 -24.85 -33.38
CA ARG A 716 -64.76 -23.69 -33.46
C ARG A 716 -64.29 -22.54 -32.60
N LEU A 717 -63.80 -22.82 -31.40
CA LEU A 717 -63.32 -21.82 -30.45
C LEU A 717 -61.84 -21.46 -30.67
N ALA A 718 -61.18 -22.12 -31.63
CA ALA A 718 -59.74 -22.05 -31.89
C ALA A 718 -58.90 -22.29 -30.62
N LEU A 719 -59.38 -23.19 -29.76
CA LEU A 719 -58.67 -23.62 -28.56
C LEU A 719 -57.47 -24.51 -28.94
N PRO A 720 -56.41 -24.54 -28.11
CA PRO A 720 -55.29 -25.44 -28.33
C PRO A 720 -55.76 -26.90 -28.40
N MET A 721 -55.36 -27.64 -29.42
CA MET A 721 -55.74 -29.04 -29.62
C MET A 721 -54.90 -29.96 -28.72
N PRO A 722 -55.51 -30.75 -27.81
CA PRO A 722 -54.78 -31.74 -27.02
C PRO A 722 -54.18 -32.85 -27.91
N LEU A 723 -52.96 -33.31 -27.60
CA LEU A 723 -52.24 -34.33 -28.37
C LEU A 723 -52.99 -35.66 -28.54
N GLY A 724 -53.86 -36.05 -27.59
CA GLY A 724 -54.67 -37.27 -27.74
C GLY A 724 -55.83 -37.13 -28.73
N LEU A 725 -56.08 -35.93 -29.24
CA LEU A 725 -57.13 -35.63 -30.22
C LEU A 725 -56.59 -35.22 -31.60
N THR A 726 -55.28 -35.00 -31.74
CA THR A 726 -54.62 -34.64 -33.01
C THR A 726 -54.58 -35.78 -34.01
#